data_AF-A0A2R4X1H9-F1
#
_entry.id   AF-A0A2R4X1H9-F1
#
_cell.length_a   1.000
_cell.length_b   1.000
_cell.length_c   1.000
_cell.angle_alpha   90.00
_cell.angle_beta   90.00
_cell.angle_gamma   90.00
#
_symmetry.space_group_name_H-M   'P 1'
#
loop_
_entity.id
_entity.type
_entity.pdbx_description
1 polymer ?
#
loop_
_entity_poly.entity_id
_entity_poly.type
_entity_poly.pdbx_seq_one_letter_code
_entity_poly.pdbx_strand_id
1 'polypeptide(L)'
;MTTGHTDDGDRHRAKTAGVSRRRFLQSGAVTGALAVGGGLTGPASALSFAEPGIESFAPLDVDADNRIVRRDTGEVFKIRGLTVPDPKRVAITEHLRGKTFEQMVSLVTSNGNGWHPRVIRIPVQPIDIGEHPNGNTGPTWGEFAPEVVEDESNEFMYEDRRLQRPPQPPAFTEEQLDTYLDEYLDPAVEHCRERGVYCIVDFHRHWHEQPPGDGRGSGPTGMGPEGDAEAENHLAYDSEYTNYWAYNAFYGTDHPASWLAVDQRFRNNMDDGYVSERMVESGDTPYTQWQVNEALRDEALMFWHVVADRYGEMDHVIFEPYNEPAAPGILGPVEEYGAYKVVPLWKTFVDDFVTPLIDTIREHAPDTHIMMGTPGWCQGAQGVHWQAFPDDNVSITYHNHPGHGVSKEQNWLNEKCIGKGCWEDHETQGLQEAMDVHPVAVTEFGWQNEEYTEDELGMFDVDLSYWLEGTVESYGRPFVEAMESDDRISWVAWGADVRWLPTMFRRDFTINEGDFELTDGSWYDTPREEYPVNCEELPCSWTLWEAPNMGQFVKDTLAEHEDDRVPFPSEFGPTDPDGDGLYEDVNGNGKMDFPDVNELFRGVESPSMQYNAQKFDFDDDEILDLQDVLALFEMV
;
A
#
# COMPACT_ATOMS: atom_id res chain seq x y z
N MET A 1 -32.19 15.61 55.23
CA MET A 1 -32.02 16.53 56.37
C MET A 1 -30.52 16.77 56.51
N THR A 2 -29.92 17.76 55.82
CA THR A 2 -29.53 19.10 56.34
C THR A 2 -28.82 18.99 57.69
N THR A 3 -27.53 19.33 57.83
CA THR A 3 -26.89 20.68 57.81
C THR A 3 -25.36 20.54 57.65
N GLY A 4 -24.51 21.41 57.08
CA GLY A 4 -24.60 22.81 56.63
C GLY A 4 -23.83 23.78 57.54
N HIS A 5 -22.57 24.15 57.22
CA HIS A 5 -21.81 25.42 57.45
C HIS A 5 -20.31 25.20 57.16
N THR A 6 -19.69 25.71 56.09
CA THR A 6 -19.16 27.08 55.78
C THR A 6 -18.09 27.60 56.75
N ASP A 7 -16.86 27.82 56.25
CA ASP A 7 -16.33 29.19 56.05
C ASP A 7 -15.10 29.22 55.12
N ASP A 8 -14.98 30.36 54.45
CA ASP A 8 -14.10 30.74 53.35
C ASP A 8 -12.64 31.08 53.76
N GLY A 9 -11.74 31.04 52.78
CA GLY A 9 -10.33 31.44 52.92
C GLY A 9 -9.63 31.65 51.57
N ASP A 10 -10.12 32.64 50.83
CA ASP A 10 -9.66 33.15 49.54
C ASP A 10 -8.14 33.49 49.47
N ARG A 11 -7.47 33.13 48.34
CA ARG A 11 -6.56 34.04 47.59
C ARG A 11 -5.92 33.43 46.34
N HIS A 12 -6.10 34.18 45.25
CA HIS A 12 -5.26 34.35 44.05
C HIS A 12 -5.42 33.40 42.86
N ARG A 13 -6.48 33.70 42.10
CA ARG A 13 -6.64 33.47 40.66
C ARG A 13 -5.88 34.54 39.87
N ALA A 14 -4.90 34.15 39.07
CA ALA A 14 -4.33 34.96 37.99
C ALA A 14 -5.02 34.62 36.67
N LYS A 15 -5.23 35.65 35.84
CA LYS A 15 -6.00 35.66 34.59
C LYS A 15 -5.13 35.34 33.37
N THR A 16 -5.78 34.68 32.40
CA THR A 16 -5.71 34.86 30.93
C THR A 16 -4.40 34.62 30.17
N ALA A 17 -4.44 33.62 29.29
CA ALA A 17 -4.44 33.85 27.84
C ALA A 17 -5.28 32.76 27.16
N GLY A 18 -6.39 33.14 26.53
CA GLY A 18 -7.23 32.25 25.73
C GLY A 18 -6.71 32.21 24.31
N VAL A 19 -6.55 31.01 23.75
CA VAL A 19 -6.24 30.81 22.33
C VAL A 19 -7.55 30.99 21.54
N SER A 20 -7.52 31.93 20.61
CA SER A 20 -8.65 32.40 19.84
C SER A 20 -8.97 31.45 18.68
N ARG A 21 -10.10 30.72 18.78
CA ARG A 21 -10.81 30.14 17.62
C ARG A 21 -11.45 31.27 16.80
N ARG A 22 -11.09 31.35 15.51
CA ARG A 22 -11.72 32.05 14.35
C ARG A 22 -10.79 33.03 13.62
N ARG A 23 -10.37 32.64 12.42
CA ARG A 23 -10.56 33.42 11.16
C ARG A 23 -10.35 32.50 9.95
N PHE A 24 -11.38 31.73 9.64
CA PHE A 24 -11.67 31.24 8.29
C PHE A 24 -12.79 32.15 7.74
N LEU A 25 -12.76 32.47 6.45
CA LEU A 25 -13.61 33.42 5.67
C LEU A 25 -13.26 34.92 5.78
N GLN A 26 -12.54 35.44 4.78
CA GLN A 26 -12.88 36.64 3.98
C GLN A 26 -11.68 37.12 3.13
N SER A 27 -11.62 36.71 1.85
CA SER A 27 -11.30 37.61 0.73
C SER A 27 -11.57 36.91 -0.60
N GLY A 28 -12.84 36.61 -0.86
CA GLY A 28 -13.35 36.65 -2.23
C GLY A 28 -13.52 38.12 -2.61
N ALA A 29 -12.70 38.58 -3.55
CA ALA A 29 -12.96 39.80 -4.30
C ALA A 29 -12.62 39.50 -5.77
N VAL A 30 -13.63 38.95 -6.45
CA VAL A 30 -13.77 38.99 -7.90
C VAL A 30 -13.50 40.43 -8.36
N THR A 31 -12.44 40.62 -9.15
CA THR A 31 -12.36 41.75 -10.07
C THR A 31 -12.04 41.18 -11.44
N GLY A 32 -13.10 40.99 -12.22
CA GLY A 32 -12.97 40.65 -13.63
C GLY A 32 -12.25 41.77 -14.39
N ALA A 33 -11.27 41.37 -15.18
CA ALA A 33 -10.75 42.17 -16.28
C ALA A 33 -10.45 41.23 -17.45
N LEU A 34 -11.43 41.11 -18.34
CA LEU A 34 -11.24 40.68 -19.72
C LEU A 34 -10.15 41.54 -20.36
N ALA A 35 -9.02 40.94 -20.70
CA ALA A 35 -8.04 41.51 -21.61
C ALA A 35 -7.91 40.58 -22.83
N VAL A 36 -8.82 40.76 -23.78
CA VAL A 36 -8.66 40.26 -25.15
C VAL A 36 -7.59 41.11 -25.84
N GLY A 37 -6.49 40.48 -26.24
CA GLY A 37 -5.68 40.93 -27.38
C GLY A 37 -4.19 41.13 -27.13
N GLY A 38 -3.37 40.44 -27.93
CA GLY A 38 -2.03 40.88 -28.30
C GLY A 38 -0.96 39.80 -28.10
N GLY A 39 -0.52 39.18 -29.20
CA GLY A 39 0.35 38.01 -29.16
C GLY A 39 1.73 38.24 -28.53
N LEU A 40 2.24 37.17 -27.92
CA LEU A 40 3.65 36.93 -27.69
C LEU A 40 3.94 35.46 -27.99
N THR A 41 4.78 35.22 -28.98
CA THR A 41 5.40 33.94 -29.29
C THR A 41 6.49 33.67 -28.25
N GLY A 42 6.25 32.71 -27.35
CA GLY A 42 7.22 32.07 -26.45
C GLY A 42 6.74 30.62 -26.22
N PRO A 43 7.63 29.68 -25.87
CA PRO A 43 7.21 28.30 -25.65
C PRO A 43 6.18 28.30 -24.53
N ALA A 44 5.00 27.77 -24.83
CA ALA A 44 3.92 27.63 -23.88
C ALA A 44 4.36 26.61 -22.83
N SER A 45 4.75 27.10 -21.65
CA SER A 45 4.50 26.35 -20.43
C SER A 45 2.98 26.33 -20.30
N ALA A 46 2.36 25.33 -20.91
CA ALA A 46 0.98 25.00 -20.65
C ALA A 46 0.94 24.55 -19.18
N LEU A 47 0.57 25.47 -18.29
CA LEU A 47 -0.17 25.09 -17.10
C LEU A 47 -1.45 24.44 -17.64
N SER A 48 -1.42 23.11 -17.73
CA SER A 48 -2.58 22.30 -18.08
C SER A 48 -3.62 22.56 -16.99
N PHE A 49 -4.78 23.05 -17.43
CA PHE A 49 -5.99 23.07 -16.64
C PHE A 49 -6.38 21.60 -16.39
N ALA A 50 -6.69 21.27 -15.13
CA ALA A 50 -7.07 19.95 -14.63
C ALA A 50 -7.64 19.01 -15.71
N GLU A 51 -6.92 17.91 -15.96
CA GLU A 51 -7.42 16.79 -16.77
C GLU A 51 -8.02 15.73 -15.84
N PRO A 52 -9.16 15.11 -16.20
CA PRO A 52 -10.14 14.62 -15.24
C PRO A 52 -9.71 13.31 -14.55
N GLY A 53 -9.19 13.40 -13.33
CA GLY A 53 -9.22 12.28 -12.39
C GLY A 53 -10.62 12.12 -11.76
N ILE A 54 -10.72 11.36 -10.67
CA ILE A 54 -11.93 11.24 -9.86
C ILE A 54 -12.35 12.63 -9.35
N GLU A 55 -13.52 13.10 -9.77
CA GLU A 55 -14.01 14.44 -9.44
C GLU A 55 -14.63 14.54 -8.04
N SER A 56 -15.17 13.43 -7.55
CA SER A 56 -15.77 13.33 -6.21
C SER A 56 -15.44 11.98 -5.61
N PHE A 57 -14.76 12.01 -4.47
CA PHE A 57 -14.47 10.82 -3.69
C PHE A 57 -15.69 10.42 -2.86
N ALA A 58 -15.75 9.14 -2.54
CA ALA A 58 -16.67 8.60 -1.56
C ALA A 58 -15.95 7.51 -0.77
N PRO A 59 -16.31 7.27 0.50
CA PRO A 59 -15.81 6.12 1.22
C PRO A 59 -16.05 4.83 0.42
N LEU A 60 -15.10 3.92 0.51
CA LEU A 60 -15.22 2.59 -0.09
C LEU A 60 -15.75 1.62 0.96
N ASP A 61 -16.66 0.76 0.54
CA ASP A 61 -17.27 -0.31 1.34
C ASP A 61 -17.04 -1.67 0.69
N VAL A 62 -17.34 -2.73 1.44
CA VAL A 62 -17.45 -4.10 0.91
C VAL A 62 -18.92 -4.48 0.83
N ASP A 63 -19.34 -4.99 -0.33
CA ASP A 63 -20.72 -5.45 -0.52
C ASP A 63 -20.92 -6.93 -0.15
N ALA A 64 -22.15 -7.42 -0.27
CA ALA A 64 -22.51 -8.79 0.09
C ALA A 64 -21.89 -9.88 -0.82
N ASP A 65 -21.28 -9.49 -1.95
CA ASP A 65 -20.57 -10.37 -2.87
C ASP A 65 -19.04 -10.26 -2.68
N ASN A 66 -18.58 -9.65 -1.57
CA ASN A 66 -17.18 -9.37 -1.25
C ASN A 66 -16.46 -8.53 -2.31
N ARG A 67 -17.15 -7.54 -2.89
CA ARG A 67 -16.54 -6.57 -3.83
C ARG A 67 -16.36 -5.23 -3.13
N ILE A 68 -15.28 -4.54 -3.48
CA ILE A 68 -15.10 -3.14 -3.09
C ILE A 68 -16.07 -2.29 -3.92
N VAL A 69 -16.87 -1.46 -3.25
CA VAL A 69 -17.88 -0.59 -3.87
C VAL A 69 -17.76 0.83 -3.35
N ARG A 70 -18.22 1.81 -4.14
CA ARG A 70 -18.42 3.18 -3.62
C ARG A 70 -19.64 3.20 -2.71
N ARG A 71 -19.52 3.80 -1.53
CA ARG A 71 -20.62 3.86 -0.55
C ARG A 71 -21.83 4.67 -1.05
N ASP A 72 -21.59 5.73 -1.81
CA ASP A 72 -22.63 6.66 -2.26
C ASP A 72 -23.49 6.09 -3.40
N THR A 73 -22.90 5.31 -4.30
CA THR A 73 -23.61 4.73 -5.47
C THR A 73 -23.86 3.22 -5.35
N GLY A 74 -23.08 2.50 -4.53
CA GLY A 74 -23.07 1.03 -4.49
C GLY A 74 -22.42 0.38 -5.72
N GLU A 75 -21.78 1.16 -6.59
CA GLU A 75 -21.10 0.64 -7.77
C GLU A 75 -19.75 0.03 -7.41
N VAL A 76 -19.41 -1.08 -8.06
CA VAL A 76 -18.12 -1.76 -7.91
C VAL A 76 -16.98 -0.82 -8.27
N PHE A 77 -16.07 -0.62 -7.32
CA PHE A 77 -14.88 0.20 -7.46
C PHE A 77 -13.64 -0.68 -7.43
N LYS A 78 -13.21 -1.14 -8.61
CA LYS A 78 -11.95 -1.88 -8.74
C LYS A 78 -10.78 -0.92 -8.64
N ILE A 79 -9.95 -1.08 -7.61
CA ILE A 79 -8.79 -0.22 -7.38
C ILE A 79 -7.66 -0.69 -8.32
N ARG A 80 -7.12 0.25 -9.10
CA ARG A 80 -5.97 0.05 -9.99
C ARG A 80 -5.02 1.22 -9.79
N GLY A 81 -3.76 0.96 -9.50
CA GLY A 81 -2.86 2.06 -9.17
C GLY A 81 -1.39 1.70 -9.14
N LEU A 82 -0.62 2.62 -8.56
CA LEU A 82 0.83 2.56 -8.52
C LEU A 82 1.32 2.88 -7.11
N THR A 83 2.35 2.16 -6.68
CA THR A 83 3.11 2.52 -5.49
C THR A 83 4.22 3.49 -5.89
N VAL A 84 4.32 4.61 -5.19
CA VAL A 84 5.45 5.56 -5.28
C VAL A 84 6.37 5.39 -4.07
N PRO A 85 7.64 5.85 -4.10
CA PRO A 85 8.48 5.79 -2.90
C PRO A 85 7.99 6.70 -1.78
N ASP A 86 8.46 6.44 -0.56
CA ASP A 86 8.20 7.27 0.63
C ASP A 86 8.48 8.77 0.34
N PRO A 87 7.56 9.69 0.70
CA PRO A 87 7.68 11.10 0.36
C PRO A 87 8.89 11.78 1.00
N LYS A 88 9.25 11.42 2.24
CA LYS A 88 10.47 11.93 2.88
C LYS A 88 11.70 11.38 2.19
N ARG A 89 11.71 10.08 1.84
CA ARG A 89 12.82 9.49 1.07
C ARG A 89 13.02 10.21 -0.26
N VAL A 90 11.94 10.51 -0.98
CA VAL A 90 12.00 11.28 -2.24
C VAL A 90 12.53 12.69 -1.99
N ALA A 91 12.03 13.40 -0.98
CA ALA A 91 12.47 14.77 -0.67
C ALA A 91 13.98 14.87 -0.39
N ILE A 92 14.55 13.89 0.31
CA ILE A 92 15.99 13.84 0.60
C ILE A 92 16.81 13.50 -0.64
N THR A 93 16.27 12.71 -1.56
CA THR A 93 17.00 12.18 -2.71
C THR A 93 16.52 12.71 -4.07
N GLU A 94 15.78 13.82 -4.07
CA GLU A 94 15.11 14.36 -5.26
C GLU A 94 16.09 14.68 -6.40
N HIS A 95 17.32 15.09 -6.08
CA HIS A 95 18.36 15.37 -7.06
C HIS A 95 18.98 14.09 -7.67
N LEU A 96 18.94 12.98 -6.92
CA LEU A 96 19.36 11.66 -7.40
C LEU A 96 18.27 11.00 -8.24
N ARG A 97 17.00 11.25 -7.90
CA ARG A 97 15.82 10.80 -8.63
C ARG A 97 15.52 11.69 -9.83
N GLY A 98 15.85 12.97 -9.78
CA GLY A 98 15.56 13.95 -10.82
C GLY A 98 14.10 14.46 -10.80
N LYS A 99 13.34 14.24 -9.72
CA LYS A 99 11.96 14.76 -9.54
C LYS A 99 11.66 14.94 -8.04
N THR A 100 10.83 15.93 -7.71
CA THR A 100 10.16 15.99 -6.40
C THR A 100 9.04 14.93 -6.32
N PHE A 101 8.50 14.70 -5.12
CA PHE A 101 7.39 13.77 -4.93
C PHE A 101 6.15 14.19 -5.74
N GLU A 102 5.76 15.47 -5.69
CA GLU A 102 4.60 16.00 -6.41
C GLU A 102 4.79 15.91 -7.93
N GLN A 103 6.02 16.15 -8.41
CA GLN A 103 6.35 15.99 -9.83
C GLN A 103 6.24 14.53 -10.27
N MET A 104 6.63 13.58 -9.41
CA MET A 104 6.50 12.15 -9.66
C MET A 104 5.03 11.73 -9.70
N VAL A 105 4.25 12.07 -8.69
CA VAL A 105 2.80 11.77 -8.66
C VAL A 105 2.08 12.43 -9.83
N SER A 106 2.41 13.69 -10.16
CA SER A 106 1.82 14.38 -11.33
C SER A 106 2.14 13.68 -12.65
N LEU A 107 3.35 13.12 -12.80
CA LEU A 107 3.73 12.36 -13.98
C LEU A 107 2.86 11.11 -14.13
N VAL A 108 2.74 10.32 -13.06
CA VAL A 108 2.10 9.00 -13.10
C VAL A 108 0.59 9.04 -12.93
N THR A 109 0.01 10.22 -12.79
CA THR A 109 -1.44 10.48 -12.77
C THR A 109 -1.89 11.39 -13.91
N SER A 110 -1.06 11.57 -14.95
CA SER A 110 -1.36 12.46 -16.07
C SER A 110 -2.18 11.75 -17.16
N ASN A 111 -3.50 11.94 -17.11
CA ASN A 111 -4.45 11.34 -18.07
C ASN A 111 -4.16 11.71 -19.52
N GLY A 112 -3.85 12.97 -19.85
CA GLY A 112 -3.47 13.36 -21.22
C GLY A 112 -2.16 12.76 -21.70
N ASN A 113 -1.36 12.17 -20.79
CA ASN A 113 -0.18 11.37 -21.12
C ASN A 113 -0.46 9.86 -21.03
N GLY A 114 -1.71 9.42 -20.94
CA GLY A 114 -2.13 8.02 -20.93
C GLY A 114 -1.93 7.30 -19.59
N TRP A 115 -1.91 8.04 -18.47
CA TRP A 115 -1.89 7.46 -17.14
C TRP A 115 -3.25 7.59 -16.48
N HIS A 116 -3.88 6.48 -16.11
CA HIS A 116 -5.22 6.45 -15.52
C HIS A 116 -5.28 5.62 -14.21
N PRO A 117 -4.33 5.80 -13.26
CA PRO A 117 -4.48 5.17 -11.96
C PRO A 117 -5.68 5.77 -11.20
N ARG A 118 -6.32 4.94 -10.38
CA ARG A 118 -7.38 5.36 -9.46
C ARG A 118 -6.85 5.65 -8.07
N VAL A 119 -5.66 5.12 -7.77
CA VAL A 119 -5.02 5.23 -6.47
C VAL A 119 -3.51 5.40 -6.62
N ILE A 120 -2.93 6.13 -5.67
CA ILE A 120 -1.50 6.11 -5.40
C ILE A 120 -1.31 5.52 -4.00
N ARG A 121 -0.46 4.50 -3.91
CA ARG A 121 -0.06 3.90 -2.63
C ARG A 121 1.23 4.55 -2.15
N ILE A 122 1.20 5.02 -0.90
CA ILE A 122 2.32 5.68 -0.25
C ILE A 122 2.83 4.78 0.88
N PRO A 123 4.02 4.15 0.70
CA PRO A 123 4.65 3.33 1.72
C PRO A 123 5.31 4.23 2.76
N VAL A 124 4.66 4.44 3.89
CA VAL A 124 5.16 5.25 5.01
C VAL A 124 6.13 4.42 5.84
N GLN A 125 7.44 4.66 5.68
CA GLN A 125 8.43 3.76 6.27
C GLN A 125 8.90 4.22 7.66
N PRO A 126 8.90 3.31 8.67
CA PRO A 126 9.53 3.58 9.97
C PRO A 126 10.99 4.01 9.90
N ILE A 127 11.73 3.51 8.90
CA ILE A 127 13.13 3.88 8.66
C ILE A 127 13.25 5.36 8.32
N ASP A 128 12.31 5.90 7.54
CA ASP A 128 12.31 7.28 7.08
C ASP A 128 11.73 8.22 8.17
N ILE A 129 10.68 7.79 8.86
CA ILE A 129 10.09 8.51 10.01
C ILE A 129 11.15 8.67 11.12
N GLY A 130 11.82 7.57 11.49
CA GLY A 130 12.81 7.54 12.55
C GLY A 130 14.22 8.00 12.14
N GLU A 131 14.43 8.31 10.86
CA GLU A 131 15.72 8.74 10.28
C GLU A 131 16.86 7.74 10.49
N HIS A 132 16.58 6.45 10.30
CA HIS A 132 17.55 5.39 10.50
C HIS A 132 18.50 5.23 9.31
N PRO A 133 19.73 4.73 9.54
CA PRO A 133 20.64 4.34 8.46
C PRO A 133 20.03 3.29 7.54
N ASN A 134 20.40 3.31 6.25
CA ASN A 134 19.91 2.32 5.31
C ASN A 134 20.39 0.93 5.70
N GLY A 135 19.45 0.00 5.78
CA GLY A 135 19.76 -1.40 5.95
C GLY A 135 20.42 -1.74 7.28
N ASN A 136 20.64 -0.83 8.25
CA ASN A 136 21.28 -1.25 9.48
C ASN A 136 20.80 -0.47 10.71
N THR A 137 20.13 -1.20 11.60
CA THR A 137 19.72 -0.73 12.93
C THR A 137 19.99 -1.76 14.03
N GLY A 138 20.77 -2.81 13.71
CA GLY A 138 21.26 -3.77 14.70
C GLY A 138 22.60 -3.33 15.29
N PRO A 139 23.08 -4.01 16.37
CA PRO A 139 24.42 -3.79 16.90
C PRO A 139 25.46 -4.02 15.81
N THR A 140 26.50 -3.20 15.82
CA THR A 140 27.74 -3.41 15.04
C THR A 140 28.34 -4.79 15.36
N TRP A 141 29.19 -5.34 14.49
CA TRP A 141 29.91 -6.60 14.79
C TRP A 141 30.72 -6.50 16.10
N GLY A 142 31.26 -5.32 16.42
CA GLY A 142 31.94 -5.04 17.68
C GLY A 142 31.02 -5.11 18.91
N GLU A 143 29.72 -4.89 18.74
CA GLU A 143 28.70 -5.01 19.80
C GLU A 143 28.13 -6.44 19.88
N PHE A 144 27.93 -7.09 18.72
CA PHE A 144 27.34 -8.44 18.63
C PHE A 144 28.33 -9.58 18.92
N ALA A 145 29.56 -9.48 18.41
CA ALA A 145 30.59 -10.51 18.54
C ALA A 145 31.98 -9.85 18.65
N PRO A 146 32.27 -9.15 19.77
CA PRO A 146 33.53 -8.42 19.99
C PRO A 146 34.79 -9.30 19.86
N GLU A 147 34.62 -10.62 19.91
CA GLU A 147 35.68 -11.63 19.89
C GLU A 147 36.09 -12.05 18.47
N VAL A 148 35.31 -11.65 17.45
CA VAL A 148 35.50 -12.00 16.02
C VAL A 148 36.34 -10.96 15.28
N VAL A 149 36.63 -9.81 15.89
CA VAL A 149 37.22 -8.66 15.19
C VAL A 149 38.75 -8.62 15.33
N GLU A 150 39.46 -9.12 14.31
CA GLU A 150 40.81 -8.59 13.97
C GLU A 150 40.87 -7.92 12.59
N ASP A 151 39.89 -8.08 11.68
CA ASP A 151 40.05 -7.56 10.29
C ASP A 151 38.78 -7.19 9.50
N GLU A 152 37.56 -7.24 10.06
CA GLU A 152 36.33 -6.89 9.32
C GLU A 152 35.76 -5.55 9.78
N SER A 153 35.69 -4.57 8.86
CA SER A 153 35.05 -3.27 9.09
C SER A 153 33.53 -3.40 9.05
N ASN A 154 32.80 -2.47 9.69
CA ASN A 154 31.34 -2.37 9.57
C ASN A 154 30.87 -2.11 8.13
N GLU A 155 31.79 -1.80 7.21
CA GLU A 155 31.58 -1.59 5.77
C GLU A 155 30.97 -2.82 5.08
N PHE A 156 31.42 -4.02 5.47
CA PHE A 156 30.94 -5.31 4.92
C PHE A 156 29.43 -5.55 5.16
N MET A 157 28.86 -4.98 6.22
CA MET A 157 27.44 -5.10 6.54
C MET A 157 26.54 -4.31 5.57
N TYR A 158 27.08 -3.27 4.93
CA TYR A 158 26.32 -2.44 3.99
C TYR A 158 26.30 -3.03 2.59
N GLU A 159 27.33 -3.80 2.22
CA GLU A 159 27.44 -4.45 0.91
C GLU A 159 26.60 -5.73 0.80
N ASP A 160 26.31 -6.41 1.93
CA ASP A 160 25.49 -7.61 1.94
C ASP A 160 24.07 -7.33 2.45
N ARG A 161 23.09 -7.28 1.53
CA ARG A 161 21.66 -7.10 1.85
C ARG A 161 21.13 -8.13 2.84
N ARG A 162 21.75 -9.31 2.91
CA ARG A 162 21.39 -10.35 3.86
C ARG A 162 21.66 -9.85 5.29
N LEU A 163 22.73 -9.09 5.51
CA LEU A 163 23.12 -8.59 6.83
C LEU A 163 22.30 -7.38 7.29
N GLN A 164 21.42 -6.85 6.43
CA GLN A 164 20.62 -5.67 6.71
C GLN A 164 19.43 -5.94 7.64
N ARG A 165 19.09 -4.98 8.51
CA ARG A 165 18.05 -5.15 9.55
C ARG A 165 17.09 -3.95 9.65
N PRO A 166 15.77 -4.19 9.72
CA PRO A 166 14.80 -3.12 9.91
C PRO A 166 14.90 -2.52 11.33
N PRO A 167 14.58 -1.22 11.50
CA PRO A 167 14.56 -0.55 12.81
C PRO A 167 13.84 -1.35 13.90
N GLN A 168 14.50 -1.51 15.05
CA GLN A 168 13.91 -2.14 16.25
C GLN A 168 12.74 -1.30 16.77
N PRO A 169 11.67 -1.91 17.30
CA PRO A 169 10.54 -1.16 17.83
C PRO A 169 10.84 -0.65 19.27
N PRO A 170 10.42 0.58 19.64
CA PRO A 170 9.84 1.58 18.75
C PRO A 170 10.92 2.20 17.85
N ALA A 171 10.67 2.19 16.55
CA ALA A 171 11.53 2.75 15.53
C ALA A 171 11.45 4.28 15.50
N PHE A 172 10.34 4.86 15.91
CA PHE A 172 10.15 6.30 15.92
C PHE A 172 9.27 6.73 17.09
N THR A 173 9.39 8.00 17.44
CA THR A 173 8.55 8.65 18.45
C THR A 173 7.32 9.30 17.80
N GLU A 174 6.30 9.59 18.60
CA GLU A 174 5.11 10.34 18.15
C GLU A 174 5.49 11.72 17.60
N GLU A 175 6.47 12.41 18.20
CA GLU A 175 6.95 13.73 17.71
C GLU A 175 7.63 13.62 16.32
N GLN A 176 8.40 12.56 16.09
CA GLN A 176 8.98 12.28 14.77
C GLN A 176 7.89 11.95 13.74
N LEU A 177 6.87 11.18 14.14
CA LEU A 177 5.72 10.89 13.29
C LEU A 177 4.97 12.18 12.94
N ASP A 178 4.61 13.02 13.92
CA ASP A 178 3.93 14.29 13.66
C ASP A 178 4.71 15.19 12.70
N THR A 179 6.02 15.29 12.87
CA THR A 179 6.89 16.05 11.96
C THR A 179 6.89 15.46 10.56
N TYR A 180 6.98 14.12 10.44
CA TYR A 180 6.92 13.44 9.16
C TYR A 180 5.58 13.68 8.44
N LEU A 181 4.47 13.60 9.18
CA LEU A 181 3.14 13.82 8.65
C LEU A 181 2.98 15.26 8.16
N ASP A 182 3.33 16.25 8.99
CA ASP A 182 3.21 17.67 8.66
C ASP A 182 4.07 18.07 7.43
N GLU A 183 5.30 17.58 7.35
CA GLU A 183 6.27 18.02 6.34
C GLU A 183 6.18 17.23 5.03
N TYR A 184 5.75 15.97 5.06
CA TYR A 184 5.86 15.07 3.91
C TYR A 184 4.56 14.35 3.56
N LEU A 185 3.84 13.77 4.52
CA LEU A 185 2.64 12.98 4.19
C LEU A 185 1.40 13.85 3.90
N ASP A 186 1.17 14.92 4.67
CA ASP A 186 0.05 15.85 4.45
C ASP A 186 0.08 16.44 3.03
N PRO A 187 1.21 17.00 2.53
CA PRO A 187 1.31 17.44 1.13
C PRO A 187 1.08 16.31 0.12
N ALA A 188 1.57 15.10 0.40
CA ALA A 188 1.43 13.96 -0.50
C ALA A 188 -0.03 13.47 -0.63
N VAL A 189 -0.74 13.36 0.49
CA VAL A 189 -2.16 12.99 0.56
C VAL A 189 -3.03 14.05 -0.12
N GLU A 190 -2.74 15.33 0.10
CA GLU A 190 -3.45 16.44 -0.56
C GLU A 190 -3.18 16.44 -2.07
N HIS A 191 -1.93 16.21 -2.49
CA HIS A 191 -1.59 16.15 -3.91
C HIS A 191 -2.32 14.99 -4.62
N CYS A 192 -2.50 13.83 -3.98
CA CYS A 192 -3.34 12.76 -4.53
C CYS A 192 -4.78 13.24 -4.77
N ARG A 193 -5.37 13.97 -3.81
CA ARG A 193 -6.69 14.58 -3.96
C ARG A 193 -6.76 15.56 -5.14
N GLU A 194 -5.77 16.45 -5.26
CA GLU A 194 -5.68 17.42 -6.36
C GLU A 194 -5.52 16.75 -7.73
N ARG A 195 -4.89 15.57 -7.77
CA ARG A 195 -4.76 14.74 -8.97
C ARG A 195 -5.99 13.87 -9.25
N GLY A 196 -6.99 13.86 -8.37
CA GLY A 196 -8.21 13.07 -8.54
C GLY A 196 -7.95 11.57 -8.39
N VAL A 197 -7.09 11.16 -7.47
CA VAL A 197 -6.83 9.75 -7.15
C VAL A 197 -6.95 9.50 -5.65
N TYR A 198 -7.40 8.31 -5.26
CA TYR A 198 -7.36 7.88 -3.87
C TYR A 198 -5.90 7.79 -3.40
N CYS A 199 -5.69 7.85 -2.09
CA CYS A 199 -4.39 7.67 -1.45
C CYS A 199 -4.47 6.47 -0.50
N ILE A 200 -3.70 5.41 -0.76
CA ILE A 200 -3.47 4.36 0.24
C ILE A 200 -2.32 4.82 1.14
N VAL A 201 -2.61 5.01 2.41
CA VAL A 201 -1.60 5.21 3.45
C VAL A 201 -1.24 3.84 3.98
N ASP A 202 -0.04 3.38 3.60
CA ASP A 202 0.49 2.09 4.01
C ASP A 202 1.49 2.29 5.15
N PHE A 203 1.20 1.70 6.31
CA PHE A 203 2.22 1.56 7.34
C PHE A 203 3.23 0.51 6.87
N HIS A 204 4.27 0.98 6.19
CA HIS A 204 5.20 0.18 5.41
C HIS A 204 6.21 -0.54 6.30
N ARG A 205 5.66 -1.38 7.18
CA ARG A 205 6.36 -2.20 8.15
C ARG A 205 6.44 -3.62 7.61
N HIS A 206 7.67 -4.07 7.40
CA HIS A 206 7.97 -5.46 7.15
C HIS A 206 9.06 -5.93 8.13
N TRP A 207 9.12 -7.25 8.35
CA TRP A 207 10.11 -7.85 9.24
C TRP A 207 10.89 -8.91 8.51
N HIS A 208 12.17 -9.03 8.83
CA HIS A 208 12.99 -10.01 8.17
C HIS A 208 12.74 -11.39 8.80
N GLU A 209 11.85 -12.19 8.22
CA GLU A 209 12.11 -13.63 8.17
C GLU A 209 13.12 -13.83 7.04
N GLN A 210 14.11 -14.67 7.29
CA GLN A 210 15.06 -15.03 6.25
C GLN A 210 14.28 -15.77 5.15
N PRO A 211 14.45 -15.46 3.86
CA PRO A 211 13.94 -16.38 2.85
C PRO A 211 14.53 -17.78 3.14
N PRO A 212 13.77 -18.86 2.93
CA PRO A 212 14.38 -20.17 2.90
C PRO A 212 15.54 -20.10 1.91
N GLY A 213 16.72 -20.57 2.32
CA GLY A 213 17.93 -20.43 1.51
C GLY A 213 17.72 -20.94 0.08
N ASP A 214 18.52 -20.43 -0.86
CA ASP A 214 18.50 -20.56 -2.33
C ASP A 214 18.28 -21.96 -2.97
N GLY A 215 17.99 -22.98 -2.16
CA GLY A 215 17.75 -24.36 -2.59
C GLY A 215 19.03 -25.07 -3.03
N ARG A 216 20.21 -24.47 -2.86
CA ARG A 216 21.51 -25.08 -3.14
C ARG A 216 22.11 -25.78 -1.92
N GLY A 217 21.52 -25.60 -0.74
CA GLY A 217 21.60 -26.52 0.38
C GLY A 217 20.93 -27.86 0.01
N SER A 218 21.70 -28.94 0.03
CA SER A 218 21.34 -30.27 -0.45
C SER A 218 20.12 -30.91 0.22
N GLY A 219 18.90 -30.55 -0.20
CA GLY A 219 17.69 -31.30 0.10
C GLY A 219 16.40 -30.50 -0.09
N PRO A 220 15.23 -31.17 -0.17
CA PRO A 220 13.91 -30.56 -0.35
C PRO A 220 13.43 -29.70 0.84
N THR A 221 14.33 -29.37 1.76
CA THR A 221 14.11 -28.66 3.02
C THR A 221 15.06 -27.46 3.20
N GLY A 222 15.86 -27.11 2.19
CA GLY A 222 16.81 -25.99 2.28
C GLY A 222 17.96 -26.20 3.28
N MET A 223 18.36 -27.45 3.56
CA MET A 223 19.43 -27.75 4.51
C MET A 223 20.69 -28.31 3.84
N GLY A 224 21.85 -27.89 4.34
CA GLY A 224 23.13 -28.51 4.04
C GLY A 224 23.23 -29.94 4.59
N PRO A 225 24.30 -30.69 4.25
CA PRO A 225 24.45 -32.11 4.56
C PRO A 225 24.46 -32.46 6.06
N GLU A 226 24.61 -31.47 6.94
CA GLU A 226 24.81 -31.64 8.39
C GLU A 226 23.51 -31.46 9.21
N GLY A 227 22.40 -31.05 8.59
CA GLY A 227 21.09 -31.01 9.24
C GLY A 227 20.85 -29.82 10.17
N ASP A 228 21.77 -28.85 10.19
CA ASP A 228 21.55 -27.54 10.80
C ASP A 228 20.91 -26.62 9.76
N ALA A 229 19.83 -25.94 10.15
CA ALA A 229 19.18 -24.93 9.32
C ALA A 229 20.11 -23.70 9.29
N GLU A 230 20.92 -23.60 8.24
CA GLU A 230 21.60 -22.35 7.96
C GLU A 230 20.56 -21.39 7.36
N ALA A 231 20.03 -20.50 8.20
CA ALA A 231 19.46 -19.27 7.71
C ALA A 231 20.55 -18.53 6.91
N GLU A 232 20.21 -17.94 5.76
CA GLU A 232 21.18 -17.21 4.92
C GLU A 232 21.86 -16.03 5.64
N ASN A 233 21.38 -15.67 6.84
CA ASN A 233 22.08 -14.81 7.79
C ASN A 233 22.21 -15.43 9.17
N HIS A 234 23.45 -15.36 9.65
CA HIS A 234 24.00 -15.94 10.88
C HIS A 234 23.43 -15.41 12.22
N LEU A 235 22.19 -14.93 12.29
CA LEU A 235 21.53 -14.70 13.57
C LEU A 235 20.89 -16.00 14.05
N ALA A 236 21.24 -16.41 15.26
CA ALA A 236 20.52 -17.48 15.91
C ALA A 236 19.04 -17.09 16.05
N TYR A 237 18.15 -18.07 15.90
CA TYR A 237 16.70 -17.88 16.05
C TYR A 237 16.32 -17.22 17.38
N ASP A 238 17.21 -17.20 18.37
CA ASP A 238 17.07 -16.57 19.68
C ASP A 238 17.78 -15.22 19.87
N SER A 239 18.20 -14.56 18.80
CA SER A 239 18.77 -13.21 18.91
C SER A 239 17.72 -12.21 19.45
N GLU A 240 18.11 -11.36 20.41
CA GLU A 240 17.30 -10.22 20.85
C GLU A 240 17.03 -9.19 19.73
N TYR A 241 17.71 -9.35 18.59
CA TYR A 241 17.56 -8.53 17.39
C TYR A 241 16.67 -9.17 16.32
N THR A 242 16.21 -10.42 16.54
CA THR A 242 15.25 -11.11 15.68
C THR A 242 13.84 -10.68 16.08
N ASN A 243 13.23 -9.82 15.26
CA ASN A 243 11.91 -9.28 15.54
C ASN A 243 10.83 -10.00 14.74
N TYR A 244 10.06 -10.82 15.44
CA TYR A 244 8.85 -11.45 14.92
C TYR A 244 7.61 -10.66 15.34
N TRP A 245 6.53 -10.72 14.56
CA TRP A 245 5.22 -10.18 14.96
C TRP A 245 4.62 -10.97 16.13
N ALA A 246 4.98 -12.24 16.26
CA ALA A 246 4.72 -13.08 17.43
C ALA A 246 5.86 -14.07 17.68
N TYR A 247 5.98 -14.57 18.90
CA TYR A 247 6.94 -15.59 19.27
C TYR A 247 6.27 -16.73 20.02
N ASN A 248 6.88 -17.90 19.94
CA ASN A 248 6.38 -19.08 20.63
C ASN A 248 6.98 -19.20 22.04
N ALA A 249 6.14 -19.26 23.07
CA ALA A 249 6.59 -19.33 24.46
C ALA A 249 6.84 -20.77 24.96
N PHE A 250 6.48 -21.80 24.19
CA PHE A 250 6.52 -23.19 24.66
C PHE A 250 7.92 -23.69 25.00
N TYR A 251 8.91 -23.28 24.22
CA TYR A 251 10.31 -23.68 24.41
C TYR A 251 11.09 -22.70 25.31
N GLY A 252 10.42 -21.73 25.94
CA GLY A 252 11.02 -20.67 26.74
C GLY A 252 11.16 -19.34 25.99
N THR A 253 11.24 -18.23 26.74
CA THR A 253 11.40 -16.87 26.20
C THR A 253 12.75 -16.61 25.55
N ASP A 254 13.74 -17.45 25.87
CA ASP A 254 15.09 -17.40 25.31
C ASP A 254 15.16 -18.04 23.90
N HIS A 255 14.03 -18.44 23.30
CA HIS A 255 13.96 -19.09 22.00
C HIS A 255 12.71 -18.68 21.19
N PRO A 256 12.61 -17.42 20.70
CA PRO A 256 11.58 -17.06 19.73
C PRO A 256 11.72 -17.95 18.49
N ALA A 257 10.78 -18.85 18.29
CA ALA A 257 10.79 -19.76 17.15
C ALA A 257 9.75 -19.29 16.12
N SER A 258 10.17 -19.12 14.85
CA SER A 258 9.23 -18.99 13.74
C SER A 258 8.37 -20.26 13.63
N TRP A 259 7.25 -20.20 12.89
CA TRP A 259 6.39 -21.39 12.72
C TRP A 259 7.17 -22.61 12.23
N LEU A 260 8.08 -22.42 11.26
CA LEU A 260 8.94 -23.49 10.75
C LEU A 260 9.85 -24.07 11.83
N ALA A 261 10.44 -23.22 12.67
CA ALA A 261 11.28 -23.67 13.78
C ALA A 261 10.48 -24.44 14.84
N VAL A 262 9.25 -24.02 15.13
CA VAL A 262 8.33 -24.74 16.03
C VAL A 262 7.96 -26.12 15.45
N ASP A 263 7.51 -26.16 14.19
CA ASP A 263 7.11 -27.42 13.55
C ASP A 263 8.30 -28.38 13.45
N GLN A 264 9.48 -27.89 13.07
CA GLN A 264 10.69 -28.71 12.96
C GLN A 264 11.13 -29.27 14.33
N ARG A 265 11.23 -28.43 15.37
CA ARG A 265 11.60 -28.90 16.73
C ARG A 265 10.61 -29.90 17.29
N PHE A 266 9.32 -29.73 17.01
CA PHE A 266 8.31 -30.65 17.48
C PHE A 266 8.32 -31.97 16.69
N ARG A 267 8.41 -31.92 15.35
CA ARG A 267 8.49 -33.09 14.47
C ARG A 267 9.72 -33.95 14.73
N ASN A 268 10.89 -33.36 14.91
CA ASN A 268 12.12 -34.11 15.20
C ASN A 268 12.05 -34.93 16.50
N ASN A 269 11.07 -34.63 17.37
CA ASN A 269 10.86 -35.30 18.64
C ASN A 269 9.61 -36.21 18.68
N MET A 270 8.88 -36.36 17.58
CA MET A 270 7.70 -37.23 17.47
C MET A 270 7.76 -38.13 16.22
N ASP A 271 7.04 -39.25 16.22
CA ASP A 271 6.78 -39.99 14.97
C ASP A 271 5.95 -39.09 14.03
N ASP A 272 6.33 -38.99 12.75
CA ASP A 272 5.80 -38.05 11.73
C ASP A 272 4.25 -37.99 11.60
N GLY A 273 3.51 -38.96 12.15
CA GLY A 273 2.03 -39.02 12.11
C GLY A 273 1.30 -38.67 13.42
N TYR A 274 1.98 -38.10 14.44
CA TYR A 274 1.44 -38.06 15.80
C TYR A 274 0.66 -36.80 16.20
N VAL A 275 0.73 -35.68 15.47
CA VAL A 275 -0.02 -34.45 15.82
C VAL A 275 -1.47 -34.60 15.37
N SER A 276 -2.41 -34.62 16.32
CA SER A 276 -3.84 -34.70 16.05
C SER A 276 -4.55 -33.42 16.50
N GLU A 277 -5.70 -33.10 15.89
CA GLU A 277 -6.60 -32.01 16.31
C GLU A 277 -6.82 -32.02 17.83
N ARG A 278 -7.14 -33.18 18.40
CA ARG A 278 -7.35 -33.36 19.84
C ARG A 278 -6.13 -32.96 20.70
N MET A 279 -4.91 -33.10 20.19
CA MET A 279 -3.71 -32.67 20.92
C MET A 279 -3.55 -31.16 20.87
N VAL A 280 -3.80 -30.54 19.71
CA VAL A 280 -3.80 -29.08 19.61
C VAL A 280 -4.89 -28.50 20.53
N GLU A 281 -6.11 -29.06 20.48
CA GLU A 281 -7.22 -28.66 21.34
C GLU A 281 -6.96 -28.85 22.84
N SER A 282 -6.06 -29.77 23.23
CA SER A 282 -5.71 -29.94 24.64
C SER A 282 -4.82 -28.81 25.18
N GLY A 283 -4.25 -27.97 24.30
CA GLY A 283 -3.38 -26.83 24.66
C GLY A 283 -1.98 -27.22 25.13
N ASP A 284 -1.66 -28.52 25.14
CA ASP A 284 -0.37 -29.07 25.61
C ASP A 284 0.65 -29.20 24.45
N THR A 285 0.50 -28.41 23.39
CA THR A 285 1.38 -28.43 22.22
C THR A 285 2.06 -27.08 22.04
N PRO A 286 3.26 -27.02 21.41
CA PRO A 286 3.87 -25.74 21.10
C PRO A 286 3.02 -24.90 20.16
N TYR A 287 2.20 -25.52 19.32
CA TYR A 287 1.36 -24.81 18.34
C TYR A 287 0.33 -23.85 18.94
N THR A 288 0.03 -23.92 20.25
CA THR A 288 -0.97 -23.07 20.90
C THR A 288 -0.38 -21.96 21.80
N GLN A 289 0.94 -21.85 21.91
CA GLN A 289 1.59 -20.93 22.85
C GLN A 289 2.27 -19.75 22.15
N TRP A 290 1.48 -18.99 21.41
CA TRP A 290 1.94 -17.79 20.71
C TRP A 290 1.70 -16.53 21.55
N GLN A 291 2.64 -15.60 21.49
CA GLN A 291 2.55 -14.28 22.13
C GLN A 291 2.96 -13.22 21.11
N VAL A 292 2.14 -12.19 20.97
CA VAL A 292 2.44 -11.05 20.09
C VAL A 292 3.62 -10.27 20.63
N ASN A 293 4.45 -9.73 19.73
CA ASN A 293 5.48 -8.77 20.08
C ASN A 293 4.81 -7.43 20.48
N GLU A 294 4.73 -7.18 21.79
CA GLU A 294 4.06 -6.01 22.35
C GLU A 294 4.69 -4.70 21.87
N ALA A 295 6.02 -4.59 21.83
CA ALA A 295 6.69 -3.35 21.41
C ALA A 295 6.35 -2.99 19.96
N LEU A 296 6.32 -3.99 19.07
CA LEU A 296 5.94 -3.80 17.68
C LEU A 296 4.45 -3.45 17.54
N ARG A 297 3.57 -4.16 18.24
CA ARG A 297 2.14 -3.84 18.22
C ARG A 297 1.88 -2.43 18.75
N ASP A 298 2.53 -2.04 19.85
CA ASP A 298 2.37 -0.73 20.47
C ASP A 298 2.88 0.40 19.55
N GLU A 299 3.96 0.18 18.78
CA GLU A 299 4.41 1.08 17.72
C GLU A 299 3.33 1.27 16.64
N ALA A 300 2.75 0.17 16.14
CA ALA A 300 1.70 0.20 15.12
C ALA A 300 0.41 0.85 15.65
N LEU A 301 0.02 0.59 16.89
CA LEU A 301 -1.13 1.23 17.53
C LEU A 301 -0.91 2.74 17.70
N MET A 302 0.29 3.17 18.08
CA MET A 302 0.64 4.60 18.15
C MET A 302 0.54 5.24 16.76
N PHE A 303 1.10 4.61 15.73
CA PHE A 303 0.99 5.08 14.36
C PHE A 303 -0.46 5.28 13.94
N TRP A 304 -1.31 4.26 14.13
CA TRP A 304 -2.70 4.32 13.68
C TRP A 304 -3.58 5.25 14.51
N HIS A 305 -3.32 5.41 15.80
CA HIS A 305 -4.00 6.43 16.59
C HIS A 305 -3.76 7.83 16.01
N VAL A 306 -2.53 8.16 15.64
CA VAL A 306 -2.19 9.48 15.07
C VAL A 306 -2.69 9.63 13.63
N VAL A 307 -2.45 8.62 12.78
CA VAL A 307 -2.75 8.68 11.34
C VAL A 307 -4.26 8.58 11.07
N ALA A 308 -4.99 7.73 11.80
CA ALA A 308 -6.44 7.63 11.64
C ALA A 308 -7.16 8.89 12.17
N ASP A 309 -6.70 9.49 13.27
CA ASP A 309 -7.24 10.78 13.75
C ASP A 309 -7.06 11.90 12.72
N ARG A 310 -5.94 11.86 11.99
CA ARG A 310 -5.59 12.89 11.01
C ARG A 310 -6.33 12.76 9.68
N TYR A 311 -6.49 11.54 9.16
CA TYR A 311 -7.01 11.30 7.81
C TYR A 311 -8.35 10.55 7.77
N GLY A 312 -8.89 10.09 8.91
CA GLY A 312 -10.09 9.24 8.96
C GLY A 312 -11.37 9.88 8.42
N GLU A 313 -11.44 11.22 8.34
CA GLU A 313 -12.55 11.96 7.73
C GLU A 313 -12.34 12.26 6.23
N MET A 314 -11.23 11.83 5.62
CA MET A 314 -10.93 12.10 4.22
C MET A 314 -11.41 10.95 3.33
N ASP A 315 -12.48 11.19 2.56
CA ASP A 315 -13.11 10.18 1.69
C ASP A 315 -12.17 9.58 0.64
N HIS A 316 -11.08 10.27 0.29
CA HIS A 316 -10.10 9.81 -0.71
C HIS A 316 -8.98 8.97 -0.10
N VAL A 317 -8.98 8.72 1.21
CA VAL A 317 -7.92 7.99 1.90
C VAL A 317 -8.36 6.56 2.22
N ILE A 318 -7.47 5.61 1.99
CA ILE A 318 -7.59 4.19 2.32
C ILE A 318 -6.44 3.83 3.26
N PHE A 319 -6.69 2.97 4.24
CA PHE A 319 -5.67 2.55 5.19
C PHE A 319 -5.19 1.14 4.94
N GLU A 320 -3.88 0.94 4.88
CA GLU A 320 -3.24 -0.37 4.89
C GLU A 320 -2.48 -0.52 6.21
N PRO A 321 -3.08 -1.14 7.24
CA PRO A 321 -2.59 -1.05 8.61
C PRO A 321 -1.20 -1.63 8.85
N TYR A 322 -0.78 -2.50 7.95
CA TYR A 322 0.48 -3.18 8.05
C TYR A 322 0.85 -3.81 6.70
N ASN A 323 1.94 -3.34 6.10
CA ASN A 323 2.42 -3.80 4.80
C ASN A 323 2.63 -5.31 4.71
N GLU A 324 3.59 -5.86 5.46
CA GLU A 324 3.99 -7.27 5.35
C GLU A 324 4.29 -7.86 6.73
N PRO A 325 3.29 -8.43 7.42
CA PRO A 325 3.55 -9.31 8.54
C PRO A 325 4.36 -10.50 8.01
N ALA A 326 5.66 -10.56 8.30
CA ALA A 326 6.54 -11.60 7.77
C ALA A 326 6.56 -12.82 8.68
N ALA A 327 7.44 -12.85 9.69
CA ALA A 327 7.55 -13.97 10.63
C ALA A 327 6.80 -13.76 11.95
N PRO A 328 6.23 -14.83 12.52
CA PRO A 328 6.17 -16.18 11.96
C PRO A 328 5.24 -16.24 10.73
N GLY A 329 5.77 -16.75 9.61
CA GLY A 329 5.01 -16.85 8.37
C GLY A 329 3.96 -17.95 8.41
N ILE A 330 2.87 -17.73 7.68
CA ILE A 330 1.87 -18.76 7.39
C ILE A 330 2.04 -19.12 5.92
N LEU A 331 2.97 -20.05 5.67
CA LEU A 331 3.43 -20.38 4.33
C LEU A 331 2.78 -21.68 3.85
N GLY A 332 2.10 -21.57 2.72
CA GLY A 332 1.66 -22.72 1.94
C GLY A 332 0.33 -23.35 2.33
N PRO A 333 -0.10 -24.36 1.56
CA PRO A 333 -1.39 -24.98 1.75
C PRO A 333 -1.42 -25.74 3.07
N VAL A 334 -2.49 -25.54 3.83
CA VAL A 334 -2.67 -26.23 5.09
C VAL A 334 -4.01 -26.96 5.04
N GLU A 335 -3.99 -28.20 4.55
CA GLU A 335 -5.14 -29.11 4.61
C GLU A 335 -5.39 -29.59 6.04
N GLU A 336 -6.63 -30.05 6.31
CA GLU A 336 -7.17 -30.55 7.58
C GLU A 336 -6.09 -30.96 8.60
N TYR A 337 -5.25 -31.97 8.30
CA TYR A 337 -4.24 -32.48 9.25
C TYR A 337 -3.10 -31.50 9.61
N GLY A 338 -2.70 -30.63 8.68
CA GLY A 338 -1.74 -29.56 8.92
C GLY A 338 -2.38 -28.30 9.48
N ALA A 339 -3.63 -27.99 9.09
CA ALA A 339 -4.32 -26.75 9.44
C ALA A 339 -4.40 -26.57 10.96
N TYR A 340 -4.71 -27.65 11.69
CA TYR A 340 -4.76 -27.62 13.15
C TYR A 340 -3.47 -27.10 13.80
N LYS A 341 -2.30 -27.22 13.16
CA LYS A 341 -1.03 -26.70 13.69
C LYS A 341 -0.86 -25.20 13.51
N VAL A 342 -1.48 -24.62 12.48
CA VAL A 342 -1.32 -23.20 12.10
C VAL A 342 -2.50 -22.37 12.59
N VAL A 343 -3.69 -22.96 12.66
CA VAL A 343 -4.92 -22.30 13.13
C VAL A 343 -4.72 -21.52 14.43
N PRO A 344 -4.07 -22.04 15.49
CA PRO A 344 -3.90 -21.25 16.70
C PRO A 344 -2.99 -20.02 16.49
N LEU A 345 -1.97 -20.10 15.63
CA LEU A 345 -1.14 -18.95 15.26
C LEU A 345 -1.97 -17.90 14.51
N TRP A 346 -2.81 -18.33 13.55
CA TRP A 346 -3.73 -17.44 12.85
C TRP A 346 -4.73 -16.78 13.80
N LYS A 347 -5.30 -17.53 14.75
CA LYS A 347 -6.20 -16.97 15.77
C LYS A 347 -5.50 -15.92 16.63
N THR A 348 -4.26 -16.17 17.07
CA THR A 348 -3.45 -15.15 17.76
C THR A 348 -3.20 -13.93 16.88
N PHE A 349 -2.93 -14.12 15.58
CA PHE A 349 -2.80 -13.00 14.64
C PHE A 349 -4.09 -12.16 14.58
N VAL A 350 -5.25 -12.79 14.41
CA VAL A 350 -6.53 -12.08 14.33
C VAL A 350 -6.86 -11.40 15.67
N ASP A 351 -6.86 -12.15 16.77
CA ASP A 351 -7.35 -11.68 18.06
C ASP A 351 -6.39 -10.66 18.72
N ASP A 352 -5.08 -10.91 18.70
CA ASP A 352 -4.11 -10.17 19.53
C ASP A 352 -3.28 -9.14 18.75
N PHE A 353 -3.27 -9.22 17.41
CA PHE A 353 -2.54 -8.30 16.54
C PHE A 353 -3.47 -7.45 15.66
N VAL A 354 -4.33 -8.08 14.87
CA VAL A 354 -5.21 -7.38 13.90
C VAL A 354 -6.37 -6.67 14.58
N THR A 355 -7.09 -7.34 15.50
CA THR A 355 -8.27 -6.75 16.16
C THR A 355 -7.94 -5.42 16.85
N PRO A 356 -6.85 -5.30 17.65
CA PRO A 356 -6.49 -4.02 18.25
C PRO A 356 -6.18 -2.90 17.24
N LEU A 357 -5.57 -3.24 16.10
CA LEU A 357 -5.28 -2.25 15.04
C LEU A 357 -6.57 -1.75 14.39
N ILE A 358 -7.49 -2.66 14.04
CA ILE A 358 -8.80 -2.31 13.49
C ILE A 358 -9.58 -1.46 14.49
N ASP A 359 -9.66 -1.89 15.76
CA ASP A 359 -10.38 -1.16 16.80
C ASP A 359 -9.85 0.27 16.94
N THR A 360 -8.52 0.43 16.97
CA THR A 360 -7.86 1.75 17.07
C THR A 360 -8.17 2.62 15.86
N ILE A 361 -8.15 2.06 14.64
CA ILE A 361 -8.52 2.81 13.44
C ILE A 361 -9.99 3.23 13.50
N ARG A 362 -10.90 2.32 13.87
CA ARG A 362 -12.35 2.57 13.92
C ARG A 362 -12.76 3.57 15.00
N GLU A 363 -11.93 3.82 16.02
CA GLU A 363 -12.14 4.91 16.97
C GLU A 363 -12.13 6.30 16.30
N HIS A 364 -11.35 6.46 15.23
CA HIS A 364 -11.17 7.74 14.52
C HIS A 364 -11.76 7.74 13.10
N ALA A 365 -11.81 6.57 12.46
CA ALA A 365 -12.14 6.38 11.05
C ALA A 365 -13.17 5.24 10.89
N PRO A 366 -14.45 5.48 11.26
CA PRO A 366 -15.48 4.45 11.29
C PRO A 366 -15.84 3.88 9.92
N ASP A 367 -15.61 4.65 8.86
CA ASP A 367 -16.07 4.36 7.50
C ASP A 367 -14.95 4.11 6.49
N THR A 368 -13.69 4.35 6.86
CA THR A 368 -12.53 4.19 5.95
C THR A 368 -12.29 2.72 5.61
N HIS A 369 -12.13 2.39 4.33
CA HIS A 369 -11.78 1.03 3.94
C HIS A 369 -10.38 0.64 4.44
N ILE A 370 -10.24 -0.59 4.94
CA ILE A 370 -8.99 -1.13 5.47
C ILE A 370 -8.48 -2.26 4.57
N MET A 371 -7.19 -2.20 4.21
CA MET A 371 -6.46 -3.25 3.49
C MET A 371 -5.50 -3.95 4.45
N MET A 372 -5.85 -5.14 4.94
CA MET A 372 -5.10 -5.79 6.03
C MET A 372 -4.09 -6.84 5.53
N GLY A 373 -2.82 -6.63 5.90
CA GLY A 373 -1.69 -7.57 5.78
C GLY A 373 -1.97 -8.96 6.32
N THR A 374 -1.42 -9.99 5.67
CA THR A 374 -1.44 -11.38 6.19
C THR A 374 -0.02 -11.91 6.46
N PRO A 375 0.17 -12.82 7.44
CA PRO A 375 1.48 -13.38 7.75
C PRO A 375 2.17 -14.07 6.57
N GLY A 376 3.49 -14.01 6.54
CA GLY A 376 4.32 -14.55 5.47
C GLY A 376 4.38 -13.64 4.24
N TRP A 377 4.63 -12.33 4.41
CA TRP A 377 4.69 -11.35 3.31
C TRP A 377 3.43 -11.35 2.46
N CYS A 378 2.29 -11.27 3.16
CA CYS A 378 0.97 -11.28 2.54
C CYS A 378 0.68 -12.56 1.71
N GLN A 379 1.35 -13.68 1.99
CA GLN A 379 1.08 -14.98 1.37
C GLN A 379 0.06 -15.83 2.15
N GLY A 380 -0.25 -15.48 3.40
CA GLY A 380 -1.12 -16.25 4.29
C GLY A 380 -2.62 -16.05 4.07
N ALA A 381 -3.04 -15.71 2.85
CA ALA A 381 -4.41 -15.30 2.52
C ALA A 381 -5.48 -16.33 2.95
N GLN A 382 -5.19 -17.63 2.85
CA GLN A 382 -6.08 -18.73 3.23
C GLN A 382 -6.48 -18.74 4.72
N GLY A 383 -5.75 -18.04 5.58
CA GLY A 383 -6.06 -17.99 7.01
C GLY A 383 -7.47 -17.49 7.30
N VAL A 384 -8.02 -16.61 6.46
CA VAL A 384 -9.35 -16.03 6.65
C VAL A 384 -10.48 -17.07 6.65
N HIS A 385 -10.26 -18.27 6.09
CA HIS A 385 -11.21 -19.38 6.19
C HIS A 385 -11.37 -19.94 7.59
N TRP A 386 -10.28 -19.92 8.36
CA TRP A 386 -10.30 -20.42 9.73
C TRP A 386 -10.92 -19.40 10.68
N GLN A 387 -10.62 -18.12 10.43
CA GLN A 387 -11.21 -16.99 11.14
C GLN A 387 -11.08 -15.73 10.28
N ALA A 388 -12.21 -15.16 9.91
CA ALA A 388 -12.26 -13.88 9.22
C ALA A 388 -11.76 -12.75 10.13
N PHE A 389 -11.25 -11.67 9.52
CA PHE A 389 -11.02 -10.43 10.25
C PHE A 389 -12.33 -9.86 10.83
N PRO A 390 -12.29 -9.21 12.01
CA PRO A 390 -13.46 -8.81 12.77
C PRO A 390 -14.10 -7.49 12.29
N ASP A 391 -14.17 -7.26 10.98
CA ASP A 391 -14.73 -6.04 10.38
C ASP A 391 -15.30 -6.37 9.00
N ASP A 392 -16.44 -5.76 8.68
CA ASP A 392 -17.13 -6.00 7.41
C ASP A 392 -16.59 -5.11 6.26
N ASN A 393 -15.85 -4.03 6.56
CA ASN A 393 -15.26 -3.12 5.58
C ASN A 393 -13.73 -3.27 5.50
N VAL A 394 -13.28 -4.50 5.22
CA VAL A 394 -11.87 -4.88 5.08
C VAL A 394 -11.65 -5.70 3.80
N SER A 395 -10.53 -5.46 3.12
CA SER A 395 -9.94 -6.39 2.16
C SER A 395 -8.67 -7.02 2.72
N ILE A 396 -8.32 -8.24 2.32
CA ILE A 396 -7.00 -8.79 2.61
C ILE A 396 -5.97 -8.30 1.59
N THR A 397 -4.74 -8.05 2.02
CA THR A 397 -3.66 -7.76 1.08
C THR A 397 -2.95 -9.03 0.62
N TYR A 398 -2.47 -9.00 -0.63
CA TYR A 398 -1.71 -10.06 -1.25
C TYR A 398 -0.54 -9.48 -2.04
N HIS A 399 0.69 -9.88 -1.73
CA HIS A 399 1.87 -9.42 -2.47
C HIS A 399 2.36 -10.53 -3.38
N ASN A 400 2.62 -10.26 -4.65
CA ASN A 400 3.05 -11.35 -5.53
C ASN A 400 4.06 -10.90 -6.57
N HIS A 401 5.07 -11.73 -6.72
CA HIS A 401 6.19 -11.49 -7.63
C HIS A 401 6.56 -12.76 -8.40
N PRO A 402 7.25 -12.66 -9.55
CA PRO A 402 7.56 -13.78 -10.43
C PRO A 402 8.18 -15.01 -9.77
N GLY A 403 9.04 -14.82 -8.75
CA GLY A 403 9.74 -15.93 -8.10
C GLY A 403 8.87 -16.77 -7.17
N HIS A 404 7.67 -16.30 -6.81
CA HIS A 404 6.74 -17.05 -5.96
C HIS A 404 6.29 -18.35 -6.65
N GLY A 405 6.05 -19.40 -5.85
CA GLY A 405 5.68 -20.73 -6.35
C GLY A 405 4.43 -20.69 -7.23
N VAL A 406 3.37 -20.03 -6.77
CA VAL A 406 2.13 -19.81 -7.54
C VAL A 406 2.37 -19.10 -8.87
N SER A 407 3.35 -18.20 -8.94
CA SER A 407 3.66 -17.43 -10.14
C SER A 407 4.38 -18.26 -11.18
N LYS A 408 5.32 -19.10 -10.73
CA LYS A 408 6.02 -20.08 -11.58
C LYS A 408 5.07 -21.07 -12.26
N GLU A 409 3.90 -21.26 -11.67
CA GLU A 409 2.85 -22.15 -12.17
C GLU A 409 1.64 -21.43 -12.78
N GLN A 410 1.62 -20.10 -12.70
CA GLN A 410 0.51 -19.25 -13.12
C GLN A 410 -0.83 -19.66 -12.47
N ASN A 411 -0.80 -19.92 -11.15
CA ASN A 411 -1.83 -20.62 -10.41
C ASN A 411 -2.53 -19.75 -9.33
N TRP A 412 -2.60 -18.43 -9.53
CA TRP A 412 -3.04 -17.47 -8.49
C TRP A 412 -4.50 -17.59 -8.07
N LEU A 413 -5.40 -17.98 -8.98
CA LEU A 413 -6.85 -18.08 -8.70
C LEU A 413 -7.32 -19.52 -8.46
N ASN A 414 -6.42 -20.45 -8.22
CA ASN A 414 -6.83 -21.84 -8.16
C ASN A 414 -7.54 -22.19 -6.84
N GLU A 415 -8.48 -23.13 -6.96
CA GLU A 415 -9.04 -23.90 -5.86
C GLU A 415 -8.15 -25.11 -5.49
N LYS A 416 -7.15 -25.49 -6.33
CA LYS A 416 -6.25 -26.66 -6.16
C LYS A 416 -4.72 -26.39 -6.33
N CYS A 417 -3.86 -27.07 -5.56
CA CYS A 417 -2.39 -27.06 -5.76
C CYS A 417 -2.01 -27.52 -7.17
N ILE A 418 -0.94 -26.99 -7.76
CA ILE A 418 -0.27 -27.60 -8.92
C ILE A 418 1.23 -27.72 -8.56
N GLY A 419 1.96 -28.71 -9.11
CA GLY A 419 3.44 -28.76 -9.01
C GLY A 419 4.09 -29.77 -8.05
N LYS A 420 5.43 -29.77 -8.03
CA LYS A 420 6.26 -30.67 -7.20
C LYS A 420 6.38 -30.10 -5.78
N GLY A 421 5.71 -30.74 -4.83
CA GLY A 421 5.55 -30.25 -3.46
C GLY A 421 4.10 -30.35 -3.00
N CYS A 422 3.16 -30.49 -3.96
CA CYS A 422 1.81 -30.96 -3.72
C CYS A 422 1.84 -32.47 -3.46
N TRP A 423 1.49 -32.89 -2.26
CA TRP A 423 1.33 -34.27 -1.86
C TRP A 423 -0.02 -34.83 -2.33
N GLU A 424 -1.07 -34.02 -2.53
CA GLU A 424 -2.38 -34.42 -3.12
C GLU A 424 -3.11 -33.28 -3.90
N ASP A 425 -4.18 -33.62 -4.65
CA ASP A 425 -4.93 -32.73 -5.59
C ASP A 425 -5.68 -31.54 -4.93
N HIS A 426 -5.46 -31.20 -3.66
CA HIS A 426 -6.26 -30.24 -2.88
C HIS A 426 -5.46 -29.25 -1.98
N GLU A 427 -4.15 -29.12 -2.21
CA GLU A 427 -3.26 -28.30 -1.38
C GLU A 427 -3.01 -26.85 -1.95
N THR A 428 -3.96 -25.92 -1.93
CA THR A 428 -3.83 -24.58 -2.56
C THR A 428 -3.08 -23.44 -1.85
N GLN A 429 -2.50 -22.55 -2.66
CA GLN A 429 -2.06 -21.19 -2.31
C GLN A 429 -2.84 -20.09 -3.09
N GLY A 430 -3.96 -20.43 -3.74
CA GLY A 430 -4.73 -19.50 -4.57
C GLY A 430 -5.69 -18.61 -3.80
N LEU A 431 -6.10 -17.50 -4.40
CA LEU A 431 -6.97 -16.48 -3.80
C LEU A 431 -8.45 -16.86 -3.74
N GLN A 432 -8.87 -17.91 -4.46
CA GLN A 432 -10.29 -18.17 -4.72
C GLN A 432 -11.09 -18.38 -3.44
N GLU A 433 -10.56 -19.18 -2.52
CA GLU A 433 -11.23 -19.37 -1.25
C GLU A 433 -11.25 -18.04 -0.49
N ALA A 434 -10.12 -17.33 -0.37
CA ALA A 434 -10.03 -16.14 0.46
C ALA A 434 -11.04 -15.04 0.05
N MET A 435 -11.32 -14.93 -1.25
CA MET A 435 -12.34 -14.06 -1.85
C MET A 435 -13.79 -14.38 -1.45
N ASP A 436 -14.07 -15.58 -0.95
CA ASP A 436 -15.38 -15.94 -0.40
C ASP A 436 -15.57 -15.41 1.03
N VAL A 437 -14.51 -14.88 1.66
CA VAL A 437 -14.56 -14.28 2.99
C VAL A 437 -14.37 -12.76 2.94
N HIS A 438 -13.37 -12.28 2.20
CA HIS A 438 -13.01 -10.86 2.09
C HIS A 438 -12.54 -10.54 0.66
N PRO A 439 -12.78 -9.33 0.10
CA PRO A 439 -12.12 -8.91 -1.14
C PRO A 439 -10.59 -8.97 -1.01
N VAL A 440 -9.91 -9.08 -2.15
CA VAL A 440 -8.44 -9.11 -2.21
C VAL A 440 -7.92 -7.81 -2.82
N ALA A 441 -6.95 -7.20 -2.15
CA ALA A 441 -6.17 -6.09 -2.68
C ALA A 441 -4.71 -6.55 -2.91
N VAL A 442 -4.30 -6.68 -4.16
CA VAL A 442 -2.91 -6.93 -4.50
C VAL A 442 -2.14 -5.62 -4.40
N THR A 443 -1.68 -5.26 -3.20
CA THR A 443 -1.04 -3.96 -2.95
C THR A 443 0.41 -3.89 -3.42
N GLU A 444 1.02 -5.02 -3.77
CA GLU A 444 2.33 -5.06 -4.43
C GLU A 444 2.46 -6.21 -5.44
N PHE A 445 2.84 -5.85 -6.67
CA PHE A 445 3.42 -6.76 -7.64
C PHE A 445 4.30 -6.00 -8.63
N GLY A 446 5.29 -6.68 -9.19
CA GLY A 446 6.18 -6.08 -10.19
C GLY A 446 7.23 -7.06 -10.65
N TRP A 447 7.84 -6.75 -11.80
CA TRP A 447 8.92 -7.56 -12.36
C TRP A 447 9.91 -6.70 -13.12
N GLN A 448 11.11 -7.22 -13.23
CA GLN A 448 12.16 -6.69 -14.07
C GLN A 448 12.96 -7.86 -14.64
N ASN A 449 13.62 -7.66 -15.76
CA ASN A 449 14.52 -8.63 -16.37
C ASN A 449 15.95 -8.12 -16.30
N GLU A 450 16.81 -8.88 -15.63
CA GLU A 450 18.21 -8.53 -15.36
C GLU A 450 18.96 -8.17 -16.67
N GLU A 451 18.83 -9.00 -17.72
CA GLU A 451 19.52 -8.84 -19.02
C GLU A 451 19.30 -7.46 -19.66
N TYR A 452 18.17 -6.81 -19.39
CA TYR A 452 17.80 -5.53 -20.00
C TYR A 452 18.07 -4.33 -19.10
N THR A 453 18.57 -4.54 -17.87
CA THR A 453 18.68 -3.48 -16.86
C THR A 453 20.06 -3.34 -16.23
N GLU A 454 20.91 -4.37 -16.28
CA GLU A 454 22.30 -4.35 -15.78
C GLU A 454 23.11 -3.16 -16.31
N ASP A 455 23.09 -2.92 -17.63
CA ASP A 455 23.91 -1.90 -18.29
C ASP A 455 23.44 -0.45 -18.03
N GLU A 456 22.15 -0.26 -17.75
CA GLU A 456 21.53 1.08 -17.68
C GLU A 456 21.34 1.59 -16.26
N LEU A 457 21.20 0.71 -15.27
CA LEU A 457 21.06 1.16 -13.88
C LEU A 457 22.38 1.67 -13.30
N GLY A 458 23.53 1.29 -13.88
CA GLY A 458 24.84 1.90 -13.60
C GLY A 458 25.29 1.84 -12.14
N MET A 459 24.57 1.11 -11.29
CA MET A 459 24.88 0.84 -9.90
C MET A 459 25.68 -0.45 -9.86
N PHE A 460 26.82 -0.44 -9.17
CA PHE A 460 27.62 -1.63 -8.88
C PHE A 460 26.71 -2.78 -8.44
N ASP A 461 26.78 -3.93 -9.14
CA ASP A 461 26.00 -5.15 -8.90
C ASP A 461 24.54 -4.90 -8.48
N VAL A 462 23.68 -4.55 -9.43
CA VAL A 462 22.23 -4.80 -9.23
C VAL A 462 22.04 -6.31 -9.21
N ASP A 463 22.18 -6.93 -8.04
CA ASP A 463 21.73 -8.30 -7.80
C ASP A 463 20.19 -8.25 -7.79
N LEU A 464 19.60 -8.32 -8.98
CA LEU A 464 18.15 -8.36 -9.12
C LEU A 464 17.71 -9.68 -8.49
N SER A 465 17.05 -9.58 -7.33
CA SER A 465 16.60 -10.76 -6.61
C SER A 465 15.79 -11.66 -7.54
N TYR A 466 16.08 -12.96 -7.52
CA TYR A 466 15.33 -13.94 -8.32
C TYR A 466 13.82 -13.91 -8.06
N TRP A 467 13.38 -13.33 -6.93
CA TRP A 467 11.98 -13.10 -6.60
C TRP A 467 11.30 -12.13 -7.58
N LEU A 468 12.04 -11.16 -8.12
CA LEU A 468 11.56 -10.08 -8.97
C LEU A 468 11.80 -10.35 -10.48
N GLU A 469 12.57 -11.39 -10.80
CA GLU A 469 13.00 -11.71 -12.17
C GLU A 469 11.83 -12.25 -13.00
N GLY A 470 11.39 -11.50 -14.01
CA GLY A 470 10.28 -11.89 -14.87
C GLY A 470 10.19 -11.08 -16.16
N THR A 471 9.22 -11.42 -17.02
CA THR A 471 8.90 -10.66 -18.24
C THR A 471 7.41 -10.42 -18.37
N VAL A 472 7.02 -9.53 -19.27
CA VAL A 472 5.62 -9.35 -19.69
C VAL A 472 4.97 -10.70 -20.05
N GLU A 473 5.67 -11.57 -20.77
CA GLU A 473 5.14 -12.86 -21.22
C GLU A 473 5.15 -13.95 -20.16
N SER A 474 6.19 -14.01 -19.31
CA SER A 474 6.33 -15.08 -18.32
C SER A 474 5.48 -14.85 -17.07
N TYR A 475 5.27 -13.58 -16.70
CA TYR A 475 4.60 -13.17 -15.48
C TYR A 475 3.55 -12.08 -15.70
N GLY A 476 3.95 -10.93 -16.27
CA GLY A 476 3.14 -9.70 -16.23
C GLY A 476 1.73 -9.85 -16.81
N ARG A 477 1.64 -10.30 -18.07
CA ARG A 477 0.37 -10.54 -18.77
C ARG A 477 -0.49 -11.62 -18.11
N PRO A 478 -0.01 -12.86 -17.87
CA PRO A 478 -0.84 -13.89 -17.25
C PRO A 478 -1.28 -13.51 -15.82
N PHE A 479 -0.45 -12.80 -15.06
CA PHE A 479 -0.80 -12.32 -13.72
C PHE A 479 -1.92 -11.28 -13.78
N VAL A 480 -1.74 -10.21 -14.57
CA VAL A 480 -2.74 -9.14 -14.68
C VAL A 480 -4.04 -9.67 -15.29
N GLU A 481 -4.00 -10.52 -16.31
CA GLU A 481 -5.21 -11.16 -16.86
C GLU A 481 -5.96 -11.98 -15.79
N ALA A 482 -5.25 -12.65 -14.88
CA ALA A 482 -5.86 -13.36 -13.76
C ALA A 482 -6.51 -12.37 -12.77
N MET A 483 -5.78 -11.35 -12.31
CA MET A 483 -6.33 -10.35 -11.36
C MET A 483 -7.50 -9.58 -11.98
N GLU A 484 -7.50 -9.38 -13.30
CA GLU A 484 -8.58 -8.70 -14.00
C GLU A 484 -9.84 -9.56 -14.18
N SER A 485 -9.74 -10.88 -14.05
CA SER A 485 -10.85 -11.80 -14.32
C SER A 485 -11.95 -11.83 -13.25
N ASP A 486 -11.72 -11.25 -12.07
CA ASP A 486 -12.67 -11.19 -10.96
C ASP A 486 -12.81 -9.75 -10.41
N ASP A 487 -14.05 -9.30 -10.19
CA ASP A 487 -14.37 -7.95 -9.69
C ASP A 487 -14.09 -7.80 -8.18
N ARG A 488 -13.77 -8.90 -7.47
CA ARG A 488 -13.37 -8.90 -6.05
C ARG A 488 -11.88 -8.63 -5.83
N ILE A 489 -11.10 -8.57 -6.91
CA ILE A 489 -9.65 -8.36 -6.85
C ILE A 489 -9.31 -6.95 -7.29
N SER A 490 -8.59 -6.21 -6.46
CA SER A 490 -7.97 -4.93 -6.80
C SER A 490 -6.46 -5.07 -6.87
N TRP A 491 -5.75 -4.13 -7.50
CA TRP A 491 -4.29 -4.18 -7.55
C TRP A 491 -3.60 -2.81 -7.58
N VAL A 492 -2.36 -2.78 -7.11
CA VAL A 492 -1.43 -1.66 -7.14
C VAL A 492 -0.05 -2.19 -7.56
N ALA A 493 0.52 -1.64 -8.63
CA ALA A 493 1.82 -2.08 -9.13
C ALA A 493 2.97 -1.40 -8.38
N TRP A 494 4.00 -2.17 -8.04
CA TRP A 494 5.25 -1.73 -7.41
C TRP A 494 6.40 -1.72 -8.43
N GLY A 495 7.24 -0.68 -8.57
CA GLY A 495 7.08 0.68 -8.05
C GLY A 495 7.41 1.74 -9.10
N ALA A 496 6.66 2.84 -9.07
CA ALA A 496 6.80 4.00 -9.94
C ALA A 496 8.02 4.86 -9.55
N ASP A 497 9.22 4.27 -9.67
CA ASP A 497 10.49 4.90 -9.32
C ASP A 497 11.60 4.53 -10.31
N VAL A 498 12.75 5.18 -10.14
CA VAL A 498 14.01 4.92 -10.87
C VAL A 498 15.11 4.32 -10.00
N ARG A 499 14.87 4.11 -8.69
CA ARG A 499 15.85 3.51 -7.76
C ARG A 499 15.32 2.26 -7.06
N TRP A 500 14.07 2.27 -6.59
CA TRP A 500 13.48 1.10 -5.93
C TRP A 500 13.10 0.02 -6.93
N LEU A 501 13.60 -1.20 -6.71
CA LEU A 501 13.39 -2.33 -7.59
C LEU A 501 12.09 -3.08 -7.24
N PRO A 502 11.44 -3.71 -8.23
CA PRO A 502 11.62 -3.47 -9.67
C PRO A 502 11.20 -2.04 -10.05
N THR A 503 11.99 -1.40 -10.90
CA THR A 503 11.75 -0.01 -11.34
C THR A 503 10.77 0.01 -12.52
N MET A 504 9.81 0.94 -12.53
CA MET A 504 8.99 1.22 -13.73
C MET A 504 9.71 2.09 -14.75
N PHE A 505 10.63 2.92 -14.28
CA PHE A 505 11.30 3.93 -15.07
C PHE A 505 12.81 3.74 -15.05
N ARG A 506 13.45 4.17 -16.14
CA ARG A 506 14.87 4.49 -16.18
C ARG A 506 15.08 5.99 -16.25
N ARG A 507 16.27 6.42 -15.81
CA ARG A 507 16.70 7.81 -15.88
C ARG A 507 17.31 8.09 -17.25
N ASP A 508 16.98 9.24 -17.85
CA ASP A 508 17.63 9.71 -19.08
C ASP A 508 18.87 10.57 -18.80
N PHE A 509 19.35 10.55 -17.55
CA PHE A 509 20.49 11.34 -17.09
C PHE A 509 21.50 10.43 -16.37
N THR A 510 22.77 10.80 -16.48
CA THR A 510 23.87 10.02 -15.89
C THR A 510 23.98 10.31 -14.40
N ILE A 511 24.11 9.25 -13.61
CA ILE A 511 24.51 9.36 -12.21
C ILE A 511 26.03 9.52 -12.16
N ASN A 512 26.51 10.61 -11.59
CA ASN A 512 27.91 10.72 -11.18
C ASN A 512 27.99 10.52 -9.67
N GLU A 513 27.81 9.28 -9.23
CA GLU A 513 27.96 8.92 -7.81
C GLU A 513 29.44 8.91 -7.39
N GLY A 514 30.42 8.80 -8.30
CA GLY A 514 31.84 9.05 -7.97
C GLY A 514 32.33 8.27 -6.74
N ASP A 515 32.95 8.99 -5.79
CA ASP A 515 33.33 8.50 -4.44
C ASP A 515 32.26 8.91 -3.37
N PHE A 516 31.00 9.11 -3.77
CA PHE A 516 29.92 9.48 -2.85
C PHE A 516 29.63 8.33 -1.89
N GLU A 517 29.70 8.64 -0.60
CA GLU A 517 29.40 7.71 0.49
C GLU A 517 28.38 8.36 1.43
N LEU A 518 27.54 7.53 2.03
CA LEU A 518 26.62 8.00 3.06
C LEU A 518 27.38 8.21 4.37
N THR A 519 27.08 9.30 5.06
CA THR A 519 27.56 9.51 6.44
C THR A 519 26.90 8.46 7.32
N ASP A 520 27.71 7.58 7.92
CA ASP A 520 27.27 6.47 8.77
C ASP A 520 26.19 5.57 8.13
N GLY A 521 26.18 5.46 6.80
CA GLY A 521 25.18 4.66 6.07
C GLY A 521 23.78 5.30 5.99
N SER A 522 23.62 6.54 6.47
CA SER A 522 22.34 7.24 6.61
C SER A 522 22.15 8.34 5.58
N TRP A 523 20.98 8.36 4.92
CA TRP A 523 20.60 9.50 4.09
C TRP A 523 20.35 10.75 4.94
N TYR A 524 19.97 10.59 6.21
CA TYR A 524 19.55 11.69 7.07
C TYR A 524 20.73 12.37 7.76
N ASP A 525 21.81 11.63 8.00
CA ASP A 525 23.05 12.18 8.56
C ASP A 525 23.98 12.76 7.49
N THR A 526 23.82 12.36 6.22
CA THR A 526 24.59 12.94 5.10
C THR A 526 24.20 14.41 4.87
N PRO A 527 25.15 15.36 4.95
CA PRO A 527 24.89 16.77 4.64
C PRO A 527 24.34 16.94 3.22
N ARG A 528 23.31 17.78 3.07
CA ARG A 528 22.61 17.97 1.78
C ARG A 528 23.56 18.40 0.65
N GLU A 529 24.60 19.16 0.95
CA GLU A 529 25.63 19.62 0.01
C GLU A 529 26.55 18.50 -0.52
N GLU A 530 26.60 17.34 0.13
CA GLU A 530 27.40 16.19 -0.29
C GLU A 530 26.69 15.31 -1.31
N TYR A 531 25.36 15.45 -1.43
CA TYR A 531 24.57 14.73 -2.42
C TYR A 531 24.99 15.11 -3.85
N PRO A 532 25.28 14.12 -4.72
CA PRO A 532 25.52 14.38 -6.12
C PRO A 532 24.32 15.06 -6.77
N VAL A 533 24.54 16.26 -7.31
CA VAL A 533 23.54 16.96 -8.12
C VAL A 533 23.61 16.43 -9.54
N ASN A 534 22.89 15.33 -9.80
CA ASN A 534 22.82 14.70 -11.12
C ASN A 534 21.80 15.38 -12.06
N CYS A 535 20.89 16.15 -11.48
CA CYS A 535 19.86 16.92 -12.19
C CYS A 535 19.88 18.38 -11.69
N GLU A 536 20.46 19.29 -12.48
CA GLU A 536 20.58 20.72 -12.11
C GLU A 536 19.23 21.46 -12.10
N GLU A 537 18.31 21.09 -13.00
CA GLU A 537 16.98 21.69 -13.11
C GLU A 537 15.90 20.59 -13.09
N LEU A 538 15.11 20.53 -12.03
CA LEU A 538 13.97 19.61 -11.90
C LEU A 538 12.74 20.11 -12.69
N PRO A 539 11.94 19.24 -13.31
CA PRO A 539 12.09 17.78 -13.35
C PRO A 539 12.99 17.31 -14.51
N CYS A 540 13.86 16.36 -14.24
CA CYS A 540 14.58 15.59 -15.27
C CYS A 540 13.67 14.56 -15.94
N SER A 541 14.06 14.16 -17.16
CA SER A 541 13.33 13.17 -17.94
C SER A 541 13.52 11.75 -17.39
N TRP A 542 12.41 11.03 -17.31
CA TRP A 542 12.34 9.59 -17.04
C TRP A 542 11.74 8.92 -18.27
N THR A 543 12.31 7.80 -18.67
CA THR A 543 11.76 6.96 -19.74
C THR A 543 11.16 5.71 -19.10
N LEU A 544 9.99 5.28 -19.58
CA LEU A 544 9.41 4.01 -19.16
C LEU A 544 10.24 2.85 -19.68
N TRP A 545 10.34 1.81 -18.86
CA TRP A 545 10.80 0.53 -19.37
C TRP A 545 9.75 -0.08 -20.31
N GLU A 546 10.15 -0.41 -21.53
CA GLU A 546 9.34 -1.22 -22.45
C GLU A 546 9.52 -2.73 -22.17
N ALA A 547 8.81 -3.58 -22.93
CA ALA A 547 8.98 -5.02 -22.85
C ALA A 547 10.47 -5.41 -23.01
N PRO A 548 10.99 -6.35 -22.20
CA PRO A 548 10.25 -7.29 -21.34
C PRO A 548 9.84 -6.78 -19.94
N ASN A 549 10.25 -5.58 -19.54
CA ASN A 549 10.02 -5.00 -18.21
C ASN A 549 8.59 -4.43 -18.08
N MET A 550 8.21 -4.05 -16.85
CA MET A 550 6.80 -3.76 -16.52
C MET A 550 6.27 -2.38 -16.93
N GLY A 551 7.13 -1.36 -17.05
CA GLY A 551 6.72 0.05 -17.07
C GLY A 551 5.62 0.39 -18.08
N GLN A 552 5.90 0.20 -19.37
CA GLN A 552 4.95 0.50 -20.44
C GLN A 552 3.72 -0.41 -20.39
N PHE A 553 3.90 -1.68 -20.02
CA PHE A 553 2.79 -2.64 -19.92
C PHE A 553 1.77 -2.22 -18.85
N VAL A 554 2.21 -1.81 -17.66
CA VAL A 554 1.30 -1.37 -16.60
C VAL A 554 0.59 -0.08 -17.00
N LYS A 555 1.30 0.86 -17.62
CA LYS A 555 0.68 2.09 -18.14
C LYS A 555 -0.41 1.77 -19.17
N ASP A 556 -0.12 0.91 -20.14
CA ASP A 556 -1.08 0.52 -21.16
C ASP A 556 -2.30 -0.18 -20.55
N THR A 557 -2.09 -1.01 -19.51
CA THR A 557 -3.17 -1.67 -18.76
C THR A 557 -4.07 -0.66 -18.05
N LEU A 558 -3.48 0.35 -17.39
CA LEU A 558 -4.26 1.43 -16.76
C LEU A 558 -5.10 2.19 -17.78
N ALA A 559 -4.53 2.49 -18.96
CA ALA A 559 -5.24 3.17 -20.04
C ALA A 559 -6.36 2.31 -20.65
N GLU A 560 -6.15 0.99 -20.80
CA GLU A 560 -7.21 0.07 -21.27
C GLU A 560 -8.43 0.05 -20.34
N HIS A 561 -8.22 0.29 -19.05
CA HIS A 561 -9.25 0.31 -18.01
C HIS A 561 -9.62 1.73 -17.54
N GLU A 562 -9.37 2.76 -18.36
CA GLU A 562 -9.71 4.14 -17.99
C GLU A 562 -11.21 4.26 -17.67
N ASP A 563 -12.11 3.79 -18.53
CA ASP A 563 -13.56 3.97 -18.38
C ASP A 563 -14.28 2.93 -17.51
N ASP A 564 -13.54 2.00 -16.88
CA ASP A 564 -14.14 0.86 -16.17
C ASP A 564 -14.88 1.26 -14.88
N ARG A 565 -16.17 1.59 -14.97
CA ARG A 565 -17.07 1.75 -13.79
C ARG A 565 -16.51 2.69 -12.70
N VAL A 566 -15.95 3.80 -13.13
CA VAL A 566 -15.73 5.02 -12.33
C VAL A 566 -16.43 6.13 -13.10
N PRO A 567 -17.05 7.12 -12.44
CA PRO A 567 -17.72 8.21 -13.15
C PRO A 567 -16.68 9.09 -13.85
N PHE A 568 -16.19 8.62 -15.00
CA PHE A 568 -15.70 9.46 -16.06
C PHE A 568 -16.94 9.99 -16.80
N PRO A 569 -16.92 11.24 -17.28
CA PRO A 569 -17.99 11.75 -18.12
C PRO A 569 -18.20 10.77 -19.28
N SER A 570 -19.40 10.21 -19.39
CA SER A 570 -19.65 9.15 -20.37
C SER A 570 -19.36 9.64 -21.80
N GLU A 571 -18.76 8.79 -22.63
CA GLU A 571 -18.56 9.08 -24.06
C GLU A 571 -19.88 9.21 -24.86
N PHE A 572 -21.01 8.86 -24.24
CA PHE A 572 -22.33 8.96 -24.84
C PHE A 572 -22.93 10.33 -24.53
N GLY A 573 -23.24 11.07 -25.59
CA GLY A 573 -23.98 12.32 -25.44
C GLY A 573 -25.39 12.08 -24.88
N PRO A 574 -26.01 13.14 -24.34
CA PRO A 574 -27.34 13.06 -23.73
C PRO A 574 -28.38 12.35 -24.61
N THR A 575 -29.24 11.52 -24.01
CA THR A 575 -30.29 10.76 -24.72
C THR A 575 -31.69 11.04 -24.17
N ASP A 576 -32.71 10.64 -24.95
CA ASP A 576 -34.16 10.79 -24.70
C ASP A 576 -34.80 9.39 -24.55
N PRO A 577 -34.64 8.73 -23.39
CA PRO A 577 -35.18 7.40 -23.14
C PRO A 577 -36.68 7.25 -23.37
N ASP A 578 -37.50 8.26 -23.04
CA ASP A 578 -38.96 8.14 -23.10
C ASP A 578 -39.60 8.70 -24.39
N GLY A 579 -38.82 9.42 -25.20
CA GLY A 579 -39.18 9.93 -26.51
C GLY A 579 -40.06 11.19 -26.47
N ASP A 580 -40.11 11.90 -25.35
CA ASP A 580 -40.89 13.13 -25.20
C ASP A 580 -40.20 14.36 -25.82
N GLY A 581 -38.91 14.23 -26.13
CA GLY A 581 -38.09 15.25 -26.75
C GLY A 581 -37.17 16.00 -25.80
N LEU A 582 -37.23 15.75 -24.49
CA LEU A 582 -36.26 16.15 -23.48
C LEU A 582 -35.18 15.09 -23.33
N TYR A 583 -34.00 15.50 -22.87
CA TYR A 583 -32.82 14.65 -22.75
C TYR A 583 -32.53 14.39 -21.27
N GLU A 584 -33.35 13.57 -20.63
CA GLU A 584 -33.32 13.25 -19.20
C GLU A 584 -32.16 12.34 -18.79
N ASP A 585 -31.63 11.54 -19.73
CA ASP A 585 -30.37 10.80 -19.59
C ASP A 585 -29.22 11.71 -20.06
N VAL A 586 -28.89 12.70 -19.23
CA VAL A 586 -27.92 13.76 -19.53
C VAL A 586 -26.51 13.20 -19.65
N ASN A 587 -26.17 12.18 -18.86
CA ASN A 587 -24.86 11.54 -18.93
C ASN A 587 -24.80 10.44 -20.01
N GLY A 588 -25.91 10.04 -20.63
CA GLY A 588 -25.93 9.07 -21.73
C GLY A 588 -25.74 7.60 -21.32
N ASN A 589 -25.93 7.25 -20.04
CA ASN A 589 -25.78 5.89 -19.52
C ASN A 589 -27.02 4.98 -19.80
N GLY A 590 -28.06 5.53 -20.43
CA GLY A 590 -29.29 4.83 -20.79
C GLY A 590 -30.31 4.73 -19.66
N LYS A 591 -30.14 5.49 -18.57
CA LYS A 591 -31.06 5.60 -17.43
C LYS A 591 -31.25 7.07 -17.09
N MET A 592 -32.39 7.39 -16.48
CA MET A 592 -32.64 8.67 -15.84
C MET A 592 -32.46 8.47 -14.34
N ASP A 593 -31.34 8.96 -13.78
CA ASP A 593 -31.01 8.85 -12.36
C ASP A 593 -30.25 10.08 -11.81
N PHE A 594 -29.94 10.07 -10.52
CA PHE A 594 -29.31 11.22 -9.84
C PHE A 594 -27.99 11.70 -10.49
N PRO A 595 -27.13 10.83 -11.04
CA PRO A 595 -26.02 11.25 -11.91
C PRO A 595 -26.36 12.23 -13.03
N ASP A 596 -27.54 12.14 -13.67
CA ASP A 596 -27.97 13.09 -14.72
C ASP A 596 -28.22 14.49 -14.19
N VAL A 597 -28.76 14.59 -12.97
CA VAL A 597 -28.96 15.87 -12.27
C VAL A 597 -27.63 16.58 -12.06
N ASN A 598 -26.61 15.83 -11.66
CA ASN A 598 -25.27 16.35 -11.43
C ASN A 598 -24.61 16.80 -12.75
N GLU A 599 -24.78 16.03 -13.81
CA GLU A 599 -24.26 16.37 -15.14
C GLU A 599 -24.93 17.64 -15.69
N LEU A 600 -26.25 17.76 -15.54
CA LEU A 600 -26.98 18.96 -15.93
C LEU A 600 -26.53 20.18 -15.12
N PHE A 601 -26.39 20.05 -13.80
CA PHE A 601 -25.95 21.13 -12.92
C PHE A 601 -24.59 21.70 -13.35
N ARG A 602 -23.67 20.84 -13.76
CA ARG A 602 -22.32 21.21 -14.21
C ARG A 602 -22.32 21.80 -15.61
N GLY A 603 -23.14 21.24 -16.50
CA GLY A 603 -23.23 21.61 -17.91
C GLY A 603 -24.20 22.76 -18.19
N VAL A 604 -24.97 23.22 -17.20
CA VAL A 604 -26.06 24.19 -17.40
C VAL A 604 -25.60 25.46 -18.10
N GLU A 605 -24.40 25.98 -17.80
CA GLU A 605 -23.84 27.17 -18.47
C GLU A 605 -23.01 26.85 -19.73
N SER A 606 -22.89 25.58 -20.12
CA SER A 606 -22.04 25.17 -21.24
C SER A 606 -22.60 25.64 -22.59
N PRO A 607 -21.76 26.09 -23.54
CA PRO A 607 -22.24 26.54 -24.85
C PRO A 607 -23.03 25.48 -25.63
N SER A 608 -22.71 24.20 -25.44
CA SER A 608 -23.37 23.07 -26.11
C SER A 608 -24.78 22.83 -25.57
N MET A 609 -24.97 22.85 -24.24
CA MET A 609 -26.31 22.71 -23.64
C MET A 609 -27.14 23.97 -23.83
N GLN A 610 -26.55 25.15 -23.67
CA GLN A 610 -27.22 26.43 -23.94
C GLN A 610 -27.68 26.57 -25.40
N TYR A 611 -26.91 26.04 -26.36
CA TYR A 611 -27.34 25.99 -27.76
C TYR A 611 -28.54 25.05 -27.99
N ASN A 612 -28.71 24.06 -27.13
CA ASN A 612 -29.79 23.08 -27.16
C ASN A 612 -30.74 23.23 -25.95
N ALA A 613 -30.89 24.44 -25.39
CA ALA A 613 -31.61 24.66 -24.12
C ALA A 613 -32.98 23.99 -24.08
N GLN A 614 -33.73 24.02 -25.19
CA GLN A 614 -35.04 23.35 -25.31
C GLN A 614 -35.04 21.82 -25.12
N LYS A 615 -33.86 21.17 -25.06
CA LYS A 615 -33.69 19.74 -24.78
C LYS A 615 -33.51 19.44 -23.29
N PHE A 616 -33.21 20.47 -22.50
CA PHE A 616 -32.92 20.38 -21.08
C PHE A 616 -33.82 21.32 -20.26
N ASP A 617 -34.89 21.82 -20.88
CA ASP A 617 -35.91 22.70 -20.29
C ASP A 617 -36.97 21.82 -19.62
N PHE A 618 -36.66 21.38 -18.39
CA PHE A 618 -37.48 20.44 -17.62
C PHE A 618 -38.59 21.16 -16.85
N ASP A 619 -38.49 22.48 -16.66
CA ASP A 619 -39.50 23.29 -15.99
C ASP A 619 -40.45 24.06 -16.93
N ASP A 620 -40.24 23.94 -18.25
CA ASP A 620 -41.06 24.49 -19.35
C ASP A 620 -41.13 26.03 -19.32
N ASP A 621 -40.03 26.68 -18.96
CA ASP A 621 -39.91 28.14 -18.87
C ASP A 621 -39.15 28.80 -20.05
N GLU A 622 -38.69 27.98 -21.02
CA GLU A 622 -37.90 28.32 -22.20
C GLU A 622 -36.44 28.74 -21.90
N ILE A 623 -35.95 28.57 -20.67
CA ILE A 623 -34.62 29.01 -20.23
C ILE A 623 -33.91 27.88 -19.49
N LEU A 624 -32.81 27.37 -20.08
CA LEU A 624 -31.93 26.45 -19.36
C LEU A 624 -31.19 27.15 -18.20
N ASP A 625 -31.62 26.91 -16.96
CA ASP A 625 -30.99 27.40 -15.73
C ASP A 625 -31.05 26.39 -14.53
N LEU A 626 -30.81 26.87 -13.31
CA LEU A 626 -30.79 26.02 -12.12
C LEU A 626 -32.19 25.49 -11.72
N GLN A 627 -33.27 26.07 -12.23
CA GLN A 627 -34.61 25.53 -12.04
C GLN A 627 -34.79 24.22 -12.79
N ASP A 628 -34.20 24.05 -13.97
CA ASP A 628 -34.19 22.79 -14.71
C ASP A 628 -33.45 21.67 -13.97
N VAL A 629 -32.35 22.02 -13.30
CA VAL A 629 -31.62 21.09 -12.42
C VAL A 629 -32.53 20.60 -11.29
N LEU A 630 -33.31 21.50 -10.70
CA LEU A 630 -34.25 21.15 -9.65
C LEU A 630 -35.43 20.34 -10.20
N ALA A 631 -35.92 20.65 -11.39
CA ALA A 631 -36.99 19.89 -12.04
C ALA A 631 -36.54 18.47 -12.39
N LEU A 632 -35.34 18.29 -12.96
CA LEU A 632 -34.76 16.97 -13.21
C LEU A 632 -34.53 16.20 -11.90
N PHE A 633 -34.10 16.88 -10.84
CA PHE A 633 -33.98 16.29 -9.51
C PHE A 633 -35.32 15.79 -8.93
N GLU A 634 -36.44 16.46 -9.23
CA GLU A 634 -37.77 16.02 -8.79
C GLU A 634 -38.32 14.83 -9.61
N MET A 635 -37.72 14.53 -10.77
CA MET A 635 -38.11 13.43 -11.65
C MET A 635 -37.44 12.09 -11.31
N VAL A 636 -36.31 12.10 -10.59
CA VAL A 636 -35.48 10.92 -10.26
C VAL A 636 -35.79 10.27 -8.91
#